data_AF-A0A7X9YLS9-F1
#
_entry.id   AF-A0A7X9YLS9-F1
#
_cell.length_a   1.000
_cell.length_b   1.000
_cell.length_c   1.000
_cell.angle_alpha   90.00
_cell.angle_beta   90.00
_cell.angle_gamma   90.00
#
_symmetry.space_group_name_H-M   'P 1'
#
loop_
_entity.id
_entity.type
_entity.pdbx_description
1 polymer ?
#
loop_
_entity_poly.entity_id
_entity_poly.type
_entity_poly.pdbx_seq_one_letter_code
_entity_poly.pdbx_strand_id
1 'polypeptide(L)'
;MGNSSEAQYDKYAKDGKRFVGRAKELTTLEQWFDHPEAPLTIFSITGMGGIGKSSLLSEMLSISRDQGATAIWMDGRSCGATPSVFMDYLSSTLGLETMDREDYPRPLSLLKDTSVDKRLVLAVDNYEELALLESWFMEVFISKLPLRGILVVLASRPEMASTWRTHPRLHRRFVPMRLQHFTVDEITEYITVAGSLNQGVAGTITRMTDGHPLGLALAVEAADQRRNLPHAEWAELSHMISARLLLELTIPRLHPMVEVLTLVETANQELLSAVLDMTVTQEEFHMLRQMSFIRSDPDGLAMHDMARVHLLRDFRQREPHRLQTMRIKIAKLLKPLHEQAGLHERRQIARKMLLLCQESMLQYRKYADVSRDSLFSPLETMRKEELPALHRLLHQWCEYSVEPWQAVSYGPFLDELAHRHPEGIVLMHDKLGEPIAMFVTVLVHKDSSELLLKYFPNEMHECFTPQELGNDPDQSDTHFAWLAAARDDMPGYTREELVGYMVLDRLSLLGDGARVMLVATNPHLKLFLQSIGFQMRGTRTRACDRYEDQADVLDLDLRSGQFGAWVMSLLDPEPQEKRIQPGTKSESDHVGWTEQDVRKMLGHLRSPGELHEYAGRVTGIKDGIHLQLYVMDLLEGRVQGLSPQDQMLLYAAYWTHAGNPTAAAQTCSMSRATFYRHLRIALTRLARIL
;
A
#
# COMPACT_ATOMS: atom_id res chain seq x y z
N MET A 1 -48.59 7.30 11.61
CA MET A 1 -47.64 6.99 10.53
C MET A 1 -46.36 6.54 11.20
N GLY A 2 -46.24 5.23 11.41
CA GLY A 2 -45.06 4.63 12.05
C GLY A 2 -43.96 4.44 11.02
N ASN A 3 -42.74 4.82 11.38
CA ASN A 3 -41.55 4.67 10.55
C ASN A 3 -41.28 3.19 10.30
N SER A 4 -41.38 2.79 9.04
CA SER A 4 -41.17 1.44 8.51
C SER A 4 -39.70 1.03 8.42
N SER A 5 -38.77 1.81 8.99
CA SER A 5 -37.32 1.52 8.93
C SER A 5 -36.79 0.73 10.13
N GLU A 6 -37.40 0.82 11.32
CA GLU A 6 -36.93 0.07 12.50
C GLU A 6 -37.28 -1.43 12.44
N ALA A 7 -38.33 -1.81 11.70
CA ALA A 7 -38.85 -3.17 11.69
C ALA A 7 -38.05 -4.17 10.82
N GLN A 8 -37.15 -3.70 9.94
CA GLN A 8 -36.32 -4.58 9.11
C GLN A 8 -35.03 -5.04 9.80
N TYR A 9 -34.55 -4.31 10.82
CA TYR A 9 -33.26 -4.59 11.46
C TYR A 9 -33.32 -5.67 12.56
N ASP A 10 -34.51 -5.95 13.12
CA ASP A 10 -34.69 -6.88 14.24
C ASP A 10 -34.75 -8.37 13.80
N LYS A 11 -34.64 -8.67 12.50
CA LYS A 11 -34.95 -10.00 11.96
C LYS A 11 -33.82 -11.03 12.08
N TYR A 12 -32.59 -10.60 12.40
CA TYR A 12 -31.38 -11.44 12.30
C TYR A 12 -30.79 -11.85 13.67
N ALA A 13 -31.62 -11.91 14.72
CA ALA A 13 -31.20 -12.26 16.07
C ALA A 13 -31.42 -13.74 16.41
N LYS A 14 -30.50 -14.63 16.01
CA LYS A 14 -30.29 -15.92 16.69
C LYS A 14 -28.79 -16.23 16.80
N ASP A 15 -28.39 -16.60 18.01
CA ASP A 15 -27.04 -17.04 18.45
C ASP A 15 -25.93 -15.97 18.54
N GLY A 16 -26.10 -15.01 19.45
CA GLY A 16 -24.99 -14.46 20.26
C GLY A 16 -23.88 -13.66 19.57
N LYS A 17 -23.85 -13.56 18.24
CA LYS A 17 -23.00 -12.66 17.46
C LYS A 17 -23.85 -11.97 16.40
N ARG A 18 -24.16 -10.69 16.60
CA ARG A 18 -24.85 -9.88 15.60
C ARG A 18 -23.86 -9.56 14.47
N PHE A 19 -24.17 -9.97 13.25
CA PHE A 19 -23.53 -9.45 12.04
C PHE A 19 -23.96 -8.00 11.84
N VAL A 20 -23.02 -7.11 11.50
CA VAL A 20 -23.27 -5.66 11.42
C VAL A 20 -22.78 -5.12 10.08
N GLY A 21 -23.56 -4.20 9.50
CA GLY A 21 -23.28 -3.57 8.22
C GLY A 21 -23.58 -4.47 7.02
N ARG A 22 -23.07 -4.08 5.85
CA ARG A 22 -23.26 -4.79 4.56
C ARG A 22 -24.71 -4.91 4.10
N ALA A 23 -25.54 -3.94 4.50
CA ALA A 23 -26.96 -3.92 4.15
C ALA A 23 -27.19 -3.96 2.63
N LYS A 24 -26.32 -3.30 1.84
CA LYS A 24 -26.43 -3.28 0.36
C LYS A 24 -26.23 -4.68 -0.23
N GLU A 25 -25.21 -5.38 0.23
CA GLU A 25 -24.89 -6.73 -0.22
C GLU A 25 -25.98 -7.73 0.20
N LEU A 26 -26.46 -7.64 1.45
CA LEU A 26 -27.55 -8.47 1.94
C LEU A 26 -28.89 -8.18 1.23
N THR A 27 -29.19 -6.91 0.94
CA THR A 27 -30.36 -6.53 0.13
C THR A 27 -30.29 -7.17 -1.27
N THR A 28 -29.10 -7.32 -1.84
CA THR A 28 -28.95 -7.95 -3.15
C THR A 28 -29.23 -9.46 -3.08
N LEU A 29 -28.87 -10.12 -1.98
CA LEU A 29 -29.26 -11.50 -1.71
C LEU A 29 -30.79 -11.62 -1.58
N GLU A 30 -31.41 -10.75 -0.77
CA GLU A 30 -32.87 -10.71 -0.61
C GLU A 30 -33.58 -10.52 -1.94
N GLN A 31 -33.11 -9.59 -2.79
CA GLN A 31 -33.65 -9.37 -4.13
C GLN A 31 -33.57 -10.61 -5.02
N TRP A 32 -32.50 -11.41 -4.92
CA TRP A 32 -32.41 -12.67 -5.64
C TRP A 32 -33.45 -13.67 -5.15
N PHE A 33 -33.69 -13.72 -3.84
CA PHE A 33 -34.74 -14.57 -3.27
C PHE A 33 -36.16 -14.08 -3.65
N ASP A 34 -36.40 -12.78 -3.69
CA ASP A 34 -37.71 -12.24 -4.08
C ASP A 34 -37.99 -12.37 -5.58
N HIS A 35 -36.96 -12.64 -6.39
CA HIS A 35 -37.09 -12.77 -7.84
C HIS A 35 -37.92 -14.02 -8.21
N PRO A 36 -39.07 -13.89 -8.92
CA PRO A 36 -39.97 -15.01 -9.20
C PRO A 36 -39.34 -16.14 -10.01
N GLU A 37 -38.38 -15.83 -10.88
CA GLU A 37 -37.68 -16.85 -11.67
C GLU A 37 -36.40 -17.40 -11.03
N ALA A 38 -35.92 -16.78 -9.93
CA ALA A 38 -34.62 -17.06 -9.29
C ALA A 38 -33.51 -17.44 -10.30
N PRO A 39 -33.17 -16.58 -11.28
CA PRO A 39 -32.25 -16.96 -12.35
C PRO A 39 -30.87 -17.34 -11.79
N LEU A 40 -30.16 -18.22 -12.50
CA LEU A 40 -28.76 -18.51 -12.20
C LEU A 40 -27.99 -17.19 -12.16
N THR A 41 -27.48 -16.86 -10.98
CA THR A 41 -26.79 -15.60 -10.71
C THR A 41 -25.45 -15.89 -10.05
N ILE A 42 -24.44 -15.09 -10.36
CA ILE A 42 -23.08 -15.21 -9.84
C ILE A 42 -22.74 -13.90 -9.13
N PHE A 43 -22.68 -13.92 -7.81
CA PHE A 43 -22.16 -12.81 -7.02
C PHE A 43 -20.64 -12.90 -6.96
N SER A 44 -19.95 -11.82 -7.28
CA SER A 44 -18.50 -11.72 -7.16
C SER A 44 -18.17 -10.78 -6.02
N ILE A 45 -17.81 -11.34 -4.87
CA ILE A 45 -17.48 -10.59 -3.67
C ILE A 45 -15.96 -10.39 -3.62
N THR A 46 -15.50 -9.18 -3.90
CA THR A 46 -14.06 -8.88 -3.89
C THR A 46 -13.68 -7.88 -2.82
N GLY A 47 -12.44 -7.93 -2.35
CA GLY A 47 -11.93 -6.97 -1.39
C GLY A 47 -10.70 -7.47 -0.64
N MET A 48 -10.03 -6.56 0.06
CA MET A 48 -8.75 -6.83 0.74
C MET A 48 -8.87 -7.90 1.85
N GLY A 49 -7.74 -8.39 2.33
CA GLY A 49 -7.69 -9.29 3.48
C GLY A 49 -8.31 -8.63 4.73
N GLY A 50 -9.18 -9.34 5.46
CA GLY A 50 -9.80 -8.81 6.68
C GLY A 50 -10.94 -7.80 6.48
N ILE A 51 -11.39 -7.55 5.25
CA ILE A 51 -12.53 -6.66 4.95
C ILE A 51 -13.91 -7.29 5.30
N GLY A 52 -13.94 -8.55 5.73
CA GLY A 52 -15.16 -9.26 6.14
C GLY A 52 -15.84 -10.10 5.05
N LYS A 53 -15.15 -10.49 3.98
CA LYS A 53 -15.69 -11.37 2.92
C LYS A 53 -16.26 -12.68 3.47
N SER A 54 -15.43 -13.45 4.18
CA SER A 54 -15.84 -14.74 4.75
C SER A 54 -16.99 -14.60 5.76
N SER A 55 -16.98 -13.50 6.54
CA SER A 55 -18.09 -13.17 7.46
C SER A 55 -19.39 -12.91 6.69
N LEU A 56 -19.33 -12.13 5.61
CA LEU A 56 -20.49 -11.87 4.75
C LEU A 56 -20.99 -13.15 4.07
N LEU A 57 -20.10 -14.01 3.57
CA LEU A 57 -20.48 -15.30 3.00
C LEU A 57 -21.21 -16.16 4.04
N SER A 58 -20.70 -16.19 5.27
CA SER A 58 -21.30 -16.97 6.36
C SER A 58 -22.71 -16.47 6.67
N GLU A 59 -22.88 -15.14 6.74
CA GLU A 59 -24.18 -14.52 6.94
C GLU A 59 -25.14 -14.80 5.78
N MET A 60 -24.68 -14.64 4.54
CA MET A 60 -25.48 -14.93 3.35
C MET A 60 -25.95 -16.38 3.31
N LEU A 61 -25.10 -17.35 3.67
CA LEU A 61 -25.51 -18.76 3.76
C LEU A 61 -26.50 -18.99 4.92
N SER A 62 -26.31 -18.33 6.07
CA SER A 62 -27.26 -18.40 7.19
C SER A 62 -28.65 -17.92 6.77
N ILE A 63 -28.74 -16.72 6.19
CA ILE A 63 -29.98 -16.15 5.65
C ILE A 63 -30.57 -17.06 4.58
N SER A 64 -29.74 -17.63 3.71
CA SER A 64 -30.20 -18.55 2.66
C SER A 64 -30.86 -19.82 3.25
N ARG A 65 -30.28 -20.39 4.31
CA ARG A 65 -30.88 -21.53 5.03
C ARG A 65 -32.19 -21.16 5.71
N ASP A 66 -32.28 -19.98 6.31
CA ASP A 66 -33.52 -19.48 6.93
C ASP A 66 -34.64 -19.27 5.90
N GLN A 67 -34.29 -18.97 4.65
CA GLN A 67 -35.22 -18.92 3.52
C GLN A 67 -35.48 -20.28 2.86
N GLY A 68 -35.00 -21.38 3.46
CA GLY A 68 -35.24 -22.74 3.01
C GLY A 68 -34.38 -23.21 1.82
N ALA A 69 -33.34 -22.47 1.43
CA ALA A 69 -32.40 -22.91 0.41
C ALA A 69 -31.36 -23.90 0.98
N THR A 70 -30.88 -24.79 0.11
CA THR A 70 -29.67 -25.58 0.39
C THR A 70 -28.45 -24.67 0.21
N ALA A 71 -27.72 -24.41 1.30
CA ALA A 71 -26.61 -23.46 1.30
C ALA A 71 -25.28 -24.20 1.53
N ILE A 72 -24.38 -24.14 0.55
CA ILE A 72 -23.15 -24.91 0.50
C ILE A 72 -21.95 -23.97 0.58
N TRP A 73 -21.03 -24.23 1.51
CA TRP A 73 -19.74 -23.55 1.59
C TRP A 73 -18.64 -24.43 0.99
N MET A 74 -17.84 -23.88 0.08
CA MET A 74 -16.62 -24.49 -0.43
C MET A 74 -15.43 -23.55 -0.19
N ASP A 75 -14.31 -24.08 0.27
CA ASP A 75 -13.03 -23.37 0.30
C ASP A 75 -12.24 -23.69 -0.98
N GLY A 76 -11.92 -22.66 -1.78
CA GLY A 76 -11.13 -22.77 -3.01
C GLY A 76 -9.79 -23.47 -2.80
N ARG A 77 -9.16 -23.33 -1.62
CA ARG A 77 -7.91 -24.00 -1.26
C ARG A 77 -8.04 -25.52 -1.17
N SER A 78 -9.23 -26.02 -0.85
CA SER A 78 -9.51 -27.45 -0.72
C SER A 78 -9.98 -28.09 -2.03
N CYS A 79 -10.28 -27.28 -3.05
CA CYS A 79 -10.81 -27.76 -4.32
C CYS A 79 -9.77 -28.42 -5.22
N GLY A 80 -8.47 -28.21 -4.95
CA GLY A 80 -7.37 -28.69 -5.79
C GLY A 80 -7.31 -28.04 -7.18
N ALA A 81 -6.29 -28.41 -7.96
CA ALA A 81 -6.02 -27.82 -9.27
C ALA A 81 -6.60 -28.61 -10.47
N THR A 82 -7.40 -29.65 -10.23
CA THR A 82 -7.99 -30.47 -11.31
C THR A 82 -9.52 -30.57 -11.17
N PRO A 83 -10.26 -30.70 -12.30
CA PRO A 83 -11.72 -30.85 -12.28
C PRO A 83 -12.24 -32.01 -11.42
N SER A 84 -11.51 -33.13 -11.37
CA SER A 84 -11.92 -34.30 -10.58
C SER A 84 -11.90 -34.00 -9.09
N VAL A 85 -10.82 -33.36 -8.59
CA VAL A 85 -10.70 -33.02 -7.16
C VAL A 85 -11.76 -32.00 -6.75
N PHE A 86 -12.04 -31.00 -7.62
CA PHE A 86 -13.14 -30.05 -7.39
C PHE A 86 -14.49 -30.77 -7.25
N MET A 87 -14.79 -31.70 -8.16
CA MET A 87 -16.05 -32.44 -8.16
C MET A 87 -16.19 -33.39 -6.97
N ASP A 88 -15.10 -34.03 -6.56
CA ASP A 88 -15.06 -34.90 -5.37
C ASP A 88 -15.31 -34.09 -4.09
N TYR A 89 -14.69 -32.91 -3.97
CA TYR A 89 -14.91 -32.00 -2.85
C TYR A 89 -16.35 -31.48 -2.83
N LEU A 90 -16.87 -30.99 -3.96
CA LEU A 90 -18.27 -30.55 -4.08
C LEU A 90 -19.26 -31.67 -3.71
N SER A 91 -19.03 -32.89 -4.21
CA SER A 91 -19.90 -34.04 -3.90
C SER A 91 -19.87 -34.39 -2.42
N SER A 92 -18.71 -34.30 -1.78
CA SER A 92 -18.54 -34.57 -0.35
C SER A 92 -19.27 -33.53 0.50
N THR A 93 -19.10 -32.24 0.18
CA THR A 93 -19.78 -31.14 0.89
C THR A 93 -21.30 -31.20 0.73
N LEU A 94 -21.80 -31.47 -0.49
CA LEU A 94 -23.23 -31.69 -0.74
C LEU A 94 -23.77 -32.89 0.05
N GLY A 95 -22.98 -33.96 0.17
CA GLY A 95 -23.35 -35.14 0.96
C GLY A 95 -23.49 -34.82 2.44
N LEU A 96 -22.56 -34.05 3.02
CA LEU A 96 -22.60 -33.64 4.44
C LEU A 96 -23.81 -32.77 4.77
N GLU A 97 -24.15 -31.82 3.90
CA GLU A 97 -25.30 -30.91 4.07
C GLU A 97 -26.66 -31.60 3.87
N THR A 98 -26.68 -32.86 3.42
CA THR A 98 -27.92 -33.62 3.17
C THR A 98 -28.05 -34.92 3.96
N MET A 99 -27.15 -35.18 4.93
CA MET A 99 -27.11 -36.42 5.71
C MET A 99 -28.42 -36.76 6.48
N ASP A 100 -29.23 -35.76 6.81
CA ASP A 100 -30.48 -35.93 7.57
C ASP A 100 -31.71 -36.21 6.68
N ARG A 101 -31.56 -36.31 5.36
CA ARG A 101 -32.67 -36.63 4.44
C ARG A 101 -32.74 -38.14 4.23
N GLU A 102 -33.89 -38.75 4.55
CA GLU A 102 -34.11 -40.21 4.54
C GLU A 102 -33.91 -40.87 3.17
N ASP A 103 -33.95 -40.09 2.08
CA ASP A 103 -33.57 -40.53 0.75
C ASP A 103 -32.12 -40.11 0.48
N TYR A 104 -31.24 -41.06 0.11
CA TYR A 104 -29.85 -40.83 -0.30
C TYR A 104 -29.78 -40.55 -1.82
N PRO A 105 -29.96 -39.31 -2.32
CA PRO A 105 -29.62 -39.01 -3.70
C PRO A 105 -28.10 -39.06 -3.88
N ARG A 106 -27.65 -39.36 -5.11
CA ARG A 106 -26.25 -39.09 -5.49
C ARG A 106 -26.03 -37.58 -5.27
N PRO A 107 -25.05 -37.11 -4.47
CA PRO A 107 -25.00 -35.70 -4.04
C PRO A 107 -25.10 -34.67 -5.18
N LEU A 108 -24.50 -34.97 -6.33
CA LEU A 108 -24.56 -34.11 -7.52
C LEU A 108 -25.92 -34.03 -8.22
N SER A 109 -26.89 -34.92 -7.91
CA SER A 109 -28.25 -34.84 -8.44
C SER A 109 -29.04 -33.67 -7.86
N LEU A 110 -28.68 -33.18 -6.68
CA LEU A 110 -29.25 -31.94 -6.10
C LEU A 110 -29.06 -30.72 -6.99
N LEU A 111 -27.93 -30.65 -7.71
CA LEU A 111 -27.66 -29.59 -8.68
C LEU A 111 -28.59 -29.65 -9.88
N LYS A 112 -29.20 -30.80 -10.19
CA LYS A 112 -30.15 -30.95 -11.30
C LYS A 112 -31.60 -30.75 -10.86
N ASP A 113 -31.90 -31.10 -9.61
CA ASP A 113 -33.24 -31.00 -9.03
C ASP A 113 -33.56 -29.60 -8.49
N THR A 114 -32.62 -28.66 -8.62
CA THR A 114 -32.80 -27.28 -8.21
C THR A 114 -33.89 -26.60 -9.04
N SER A 115 -34.77 -25.85 -8.37
CA SER A 115 -35.88 -25.13 -8.99
C SER A 115 -36.13 -23.79 -8.29
N VAL A 116 -37.14 -23.05 -8.74
CA VAL A 116 -37.57 -21.82 -8.06
C VAL A 116 -38.02 -22.11 -6.61
N ASP A 117 -38.61 -23.28 -6.36
CA ASP A 117 -39.10 -23.70 -5.04
C ASP A 117 -38.05 -24.45 -4.21
N LYS A 118 -37.01 -24.98 -4.88
CA LYS A 118 -35.90 -25.72 -4.26
C LYS A 118 -34.58 -25.05 -4.63
N ARG A 119 -34.28 -23.94 -3.96
CA ARG A 119 -33.13 -23.10 -4.29
C ARG A 119 -31.84 -23.61 -3.67
N LEU A 120 -30.73 -23.36 -4.36
CA LEU A 120 -29.38 -23.72 -3.92
C LEU A 120 -28.48 -22.50 -3.97
N VAL A 121 -27.72 -22.26 -2.91
CA VAL A 121 -26.69 -21.23 -2.83
C VAL A 121 -25.34 -21.91 -2.65
N LEU A 122 -24.44 -21.73 -3.61
CA LEU A 122 -23.08 -22.25 -3.60
C LEU A 122 -22.10 -21.11 -3.35
N ALA A 123 -21.57 -21.00 -2.15
CA ALA A 123 -20.51 -20.05 -1.82
C ALA A 123 -19.14 -20.72 -1.96
N VAL A 124 -18.24 -20.09 -2.74
CA VAL A 124 -16.85 -20.48 -2.88
C VAL A 124 -15.99 -19.35 -2.31
N ASP A 125 -15.40 -19.57 -1.13
CA ASP A 125 -14.41 -18.67 -0.55
C ASP A 125 -13.02 -18.93 -1.13
N ASN A 126 -12.12 -17.94 -1.08
CA ASN A 126 -10.79 -18.01 -1.69
C ASN A 126 -10.80 -18.47 -3.16
N TYR A 127 -11.72 -17.92 -3.96
CA TYR A 127 -11.87 -18.28 -5.37
C TYR A 127 -10.59 -18.05 -6.19
N GLU A 128 -9.70 -17.14 -5.77
CA GLU A 128 -8.41 -16.91 -6.45
C GLU A 128 -7.56 -18.18 -6.63
N GLU A 129 -7.73 -19.18 -5.75
CA GLU A 129 -6.99 -20.45 -5.80
C GLU A 129 -7.44 -21.37 -6.94
N LEU A 130 -8.60 -21.08 -7.55
CA LEU A 130 -9.14 -21.80 -8.69
C LEU A 130 -8.68 -21.23 -10.03
N ALA A 131 -7.69 -20.32 -10.06
CA ALA A 131 -7.22 -19.66 -11.29
C ALA A 131 -6.89 -20.67 -12.42
N LEU A 132 -6.24 -21.79 -12.11
CA LEU A 132 -5.92 -22.85 -13.08
C LEU A 132 -7.15 -23.59 -13.62
N LEU A 133 -8.26 -23.57 -12.87
CA LEU A 133 -9.53 -24.20 -13.22
C LEU A 133 -10.57 -23.20 -13.73
N GLU A 134 -10.27 -21.90 -13.78
CA GLU A 134 -11.25 -20.84 -14.06
C GLU A 134 -11.98 -21.06 -15.39
N SER A 135 -11.24 -21.38 -16.45
CA SER A 135 -11.83 -21.68 -17.77
C SER A 135 -12.76 -22.90 -17.72
N TRP A 136 -12.37 -23.97 -17.04
CA TRP A 136 -13.23 -25.15 -16.88
C TRP A 136 -14.44 -24.84 -16.00
N PHE A 137 -14.25 -24.09 -14.92
CA PHE A 137 -15.30 -23.69 -14.01
C PHE A 137 -16.38 -22.89 -14.74
N MET A 138 -15.99 -21.90 -15.54
CA MET A 138 -16.91 -21.09 -16.35
C MET A 138 -17.58 -21.90 -17.46
N GLU A 139 -16.78 -22.52 -18.34
CA GLU A 139 -17.27 -23.07 -19.60
C GLU A 139 -17.95 -24.43 -19.43
N VAL A 140 -17.54 -25.20 -18.43
CA VAL A 140 -18.02 -26.59 -18.25
C VAL A 140 -18.90 -26.73 -17.02
N PHE A 141 -18.46 -26.25 -15.84
CA PHE A 141 -19.22 -26.43 -14.61
C PHE A 141 -20.45 -25.53 -14.57
N ILE A 142 -20.27 -24.20 -14.61
CA ILE A 142 -21.37 -23.22 -14.58
C ILE A 142 -22.34 -23.43 -15.74
N SER A 143 -21.84 -23.71 -16.95
CA SER A 143 -22.68 -24.00 -18.13
C SER A 143 -23.59 -25.22 -17.99
N LYS A 144 -23.29 -26.16 -17.08
CA LYS A 144 -24.11 -27.34 -16.80
C LYS A 144 -25.10 -27.15 -15.66
N LEU A 145 -25.03 -26.03 -14.94
CA LEU A 145 -25.98 -25.72 -13.88
C LEU A 145 -27.35 -25.32 -14.47
N PRO A 146 -28.47 -25.69 -13.83
CA PRO A 146 -29.79 -25.15 -14.14
C PRO A 146 -29.77 -23.62 -14.25
N LEU A 147 -30.55 -23.09 -15.19
CA LEU A 147 -30.63 -21.66 -15.43
C LEU A 147 -31.47 -20.92 -14.38
N ARG A 148 -32.08 -21.64 -13.43
CA ARG A 148 -32.97 -21.13 -12.39
C ARG A 148 -32.73 -21.90 -11.08
N GLY A 149 -33.00 -21.26 -9.96
CA GLY A 149 -32.89 -21.81 -8.61
C GLY A 149 -31.48 -21.79 -8.01
N ILE A 150 -30.46 -21.32 -8.73
CA ILE A 150 -29.06 -21.40 -8.28
C ILE A 150 -28.44 -20.01 -8.12
N LEU A 151 -27.85 -19.76 -6.95
CA LEU A 151 -26.96 -18.62 -6.71
C LEU A 151 -25.55 -19.16 -6.49
N VAL A 152 -24.57 -18.61 -7.19
CA VAL A 152 -23.14 -18.87 -6.96
C VAL A 152 -22.51 -17.61 -6.36
N VAL A 153 -21.86 -17.71 -5.21
CA VAL A 153 -21.18 -16.58 -4.56
C VAL A 153 -19.69 -16.87 -4.57
N LEU A 154 -18.91 -16.08 -5.28
CA LEU A 154 -17.46 -16.24 -5.42
C LEU A 154 -16.79 -15.14 -4.62
N ALA A 155 -16.11 -15.47 -3.53
CA ALA A 155 -15.31 -14.52 -2.78
C ALA A 155 -13.83 -14.60 -3.17
N SER A 156 -13.26 -13.47 -3.56
CA SER A 156 -11.84 -13.38 -3.88
C SER A 156 -11.16 -12.14 -3.31
N ARG A 157 -9.84 -12.22 -3.11
CA ARG A 157 -9.02 -11.03 -2.79
C ARG A 157 -8.80 -10.13 -4.02
N PRO A 158 -8.19 -10.63 -5.11
CA PRO A 158 -8.07 -9.85 -6.34
C PRO A 158 -9.45 -9.67 -6.99
N GLU A 159 -9.54 -8.69 -7.88
CA GLU A 159 -10.67 -8.66 -8.81
C GLU A 159 -10.69 -9.91 -9.69
N MET A 160 -11.89 -10.40 -9.98
CA MET A 160 -12.05 -11.51 -10.91
C MET A 160 -11.58 -11.12 -12.31
N ALA A 161 -11.09 -12.11 -13.06
CA ALA A 161 -10.58 -11.92 -14.41
C ALA A 161 -11.60 -11.22 -15.32
N SER A 162 -11.11 -10.39 -16.23
CA SER A 162 -11.95 -9.62 -17.16
C SER A 162 -12.84 -10.51 -18.03
N THR A 163 -12.45 -11.77 -18.22
CA THR A 163 -13.21 -12.83 -18.90
C THR A 163 -14.62 -13.00 -18.35
N TRP A 164 -14.85 -12.83 -17.05
CA TRP A 164 -16.20 -12.89 -16.45
C TRP A 164 -17.13 -11.79 -16.96
N ARG A 165 -16.60 -10.57 -17.11
CA ARG A 165 -17.37 -9.39 -17.55
C ARG A 165 -17.60 -9.38 -19.06
N THR A 166 -16.68 -9.97 -19.83
CA THR A 166 -16.78 -10.06 -21.30
C THR A 166 -17.42 -11.36 -21.78
N HIS A 167 -17.69 -12.32 -20.89
CA HIS A 167 -18.23 -13.62 -21.27
C HIS A 167 -19.60 -13.49 -21.96
N PRO A 168 -19.79 -14.02 -23.19
CA PRO A 168 -21.01 -13.80 -23.98
C PRO A 168 -22.31 -14.19 -23.28
N ARG A 169 -22.27 -15.22 -22.41
CA ARG A 169 -23.46 -15.76 -21.72
C ARG A 169 -23.55 -15.43 -20.23
N LEU A 170 -22.41 -15.18 -19.58
CA LEU A 170 -22.34 -15.07 -18.12
C LEU A 170 -22.34 -13.61 -17.65
N HIS A 171 -21.94 -12.66 -18.50
CA HIS A 171 -21.90 -11.24 -18.10
C HIS A 171 -23.23 -10.71 -17.53
N ARG A 172 -24.38 -11.12 -18.07
CA ARG A 172 -25.71 -10.69 -17.58
C ARG A 172 -26.12 -11.32 -16.24
N ARG A 173 -25.43 -12.38 -15.84
CA ARG A 173 -25.67 -13.14 -14.61
C ARG A 173 -24.63 -12.81 -13.54
N PHE A 174 -23.62 -12.02 -13.89
CA PHE A 174 -22.50 -11.67 -13.05
C PHE A 174 -22.78 -10.34 -12.32
N VAL A 175 -22.83 -10.39 -10.99
CA VAL A 175 -23.11 -9.24 -10.13
C VAL A 175 -21.85 -8.95 -9.30
N PRO A 176 -21.02 -7.97 -9.70
CA PRO A 176 -19.84 -7.59 -8.95
C PRO A 176 -20.20 -6.82 -7.67
N MET A 177 -19.67 -7.26 -6.54
CA MET A 177 -19.80 -6.68 -5.21
C MET A 177 -18.42 -6.43 -4.62
N ARG A 178 -17.91 -5.20 -4.74
CA ARG A 178 -16.64 -4.82 -4.13
C ARG A 178 -16.88 -4.35 -2.71
N LEU A 179 -16.42 -5.11 -1.72
CA LEU A 179 -16.56 -4.74 -0.31
C LEU A 179 -15.71 -3.52 0.01
N GLN A 180 -16.37 -2.47 0.45
CA GLN A 180 -15.74 -1.25 0.94
C GLN A 180 -15.39 -1.36 2.42
N HIS A 181 -14.63 -0.39 2.92
CA HIS A 181 -14.51 -0.16 4.36
C HIS A 181 -15.90 0.19 4.92
N PHE A 182 -16.12 -0.09 6.21
CA PHE A 182 -17.32 0.33 6.89
C PHE A 182 -17.45 1.84 6.89
N THR A 183 -18.69 2.31 6.72
CA THR A 183 -19.04 3.72 6.88
C THR A 183 -18.98 4.13 8.34
N VAL A 184 -18.98 5.44 8.61
CA VAL A 184 -19.05 5.96 10.00
C VAL A 184 -20.28 5.42 10.74
N ASP A 185 -21.39 5.26 10.04
CA ASP A 185 -22.63 4.71 10.61
C ASP A 185 -22.47 3.22 10.96
N GLU A 186 -21.90 2.41 10.05
CA GLU A 186 -21.63 0.98 10.28
C GLU A 186 -20.59 0.77 11.41
N ILE A 187 -19.59 1.64 11.52
CA ILE A 187 -18.62 1.61 12.63
C ILE A 187 -19.31 1.90 13.96
N THR A 188 -20.16 2.93 13.98
CA THR A 188 -20.90 3.33 15.19
C THR A 188 -21.87 2.23 15.62
N GLU A 189 -22.56 1.63 14.66
CA GLU A 189 -23.43 0.48 14.87
C GLU A 189 -22.64 -0.71 15.43
N TYR A 190 -21.51 -1.05 14.82
CA TYR A 190 -20.66 -2.15 15.26
C TYR A 190 -20.17 -1.93 16.69
N ILE A 191 -19.67 -0.73 17.01
CA ILE A 191 -19.22 -0.38 18.37
C ILE A 191 -20.37 -0.54 19.36
N THR A 192 -21.56 -0.02 19.04
CA THR A 192 -22.73 -0.08 19.92
C THR A 192 -23.19 -1.51 20.18
N VAL A 193 -23.09 -2.38 19.17
CA VAL A 193 -23.51 -3.78 19.24
C VAL A 193 -22.46 -4.66 19.93
N ALA A 194 -21.18 -4.41 19.66
CA ALA A 194 -20.07 -5.23 20.14
C ALA A 194 -19.59 -4.88 21.56
N GLY A 195 -19.90 -3.69 22.10
CA GLY A 195 -19.60 -3.37 23.50
C GLY A 195 -20.09 -2.00 23.99
N SER A 196 -20.18 -1.83 25.31
CA SER A 196 -20.55 -0.54 25.94
C SER A 196 -19.32 0.34 26.14
N LEU A 197 -18.78 0.91 25.04
CA LEU A 197 -17.64 1.82 25.08
C LEU A 197 -18.07 3.28 25.35
N ASN A 198 -17.22 4.06 26.02
CA ASN A 198 -17.47 5.49 26.21
C ASN A 198 -17.30 6.26 24.87
N GLN A 199 -17.96 7.43 24.74
CA GLN A 199 -17.95 8.20 23.48
C GLN A 199 -16.54 8.66 23.05
N GLY A 200 -15.63 8.90 24.01
CA GLY A 200 -14.24 9.29 23.70
C GLY A 200 -13.45 8.16 23.02
N VAL A 201 -13.52 6.95 23.56
CA VAL A 201 -12.86 5.74 23.02
C VAL A 201 -13.49 5.31 21.70
N ALA A 202 -14.81 5.40 21.56
CA ALA A 202 -15.50 5.11 20.30
C ALA A 202 -15.05 6.03 19.16
N GLY A 203 -14.92 7.34 19.43
CA GLY A 203 -14.39 8.30 18.46
C GLY A 203 -12.94 8.01 18.05
N THR A 204 -12.09 7.58 19.00
CA THR A 204 -10.70 7.19 18.74
C THR A 204 -10.61 5.93 17.88
N ILE A 205 -11.36 4.88 18.22
CA ILE A 205 -11.42 3.63 17.43
C ILE A 205 -11.91 3.91 16.01
N THR A 206 -12.95 4.74 15.86
CA THR A 206 -13.48 5.15 14.55
C THR A 206 -12.41 5.84 13.69
N ARG A 207 -11.71 6.85 14.24
CA ARG A 207 -10.64 7.56 13.53
C ARG A 207 -9.44 6.69 13.18
N MET A 208 -9.11 5.72 14.05
CA MET A 208 -7.88 4.92 13.90
C MET A 208 -8.05 3.66 13.06
N THR A 209 -9.26 3.10 12.97
CA THR A 209 -9.52 1.89 12.18
C THR A 209 -9.85 2.19 10.72
N ASP A 210 -10.13 3.46 10.40
CA ASP A 210 -10.46 3.94 9.06
C ASP A 210 -11.56 3.09 8.37
N GLY A 211 -12.49 2.57 9.18
CA GLY A 211 -13.56 1.69 8.74
C GLY A 211 -13.13 0.26 8.38
N HIS A 212 -11.92 -0.18 8.70
CA HIS A 212 -11.51 -1.54 8.41
C HIS A 212 -12.14 -2.55 9.40
N PRO A 213 -13.00 -3.49 8.96
CA PRO A 213 -13.79 -4.33 9.85
C PRO A 213 -12.95 -5.20 10.81
N LEU A 214 -11.87 -5.84 10.34
CA LEU A 214 -10.98 -6.60 11.24
C LEU A 214 -10.25 -5.72 12.26
N GLY A 215 -9.80 -4.52 11.85
CA GLY A 215 -9.15 -3.58 12.77
C GLY A 215 -10.14 -3.07 13.82
N LEU A 216 -11.37 -2.80 13.40
CA LEU A 216 -12.48 -2.43 14.28
C LEU A 216 -12.82 -3.54 15.28
N ALA A 217 -12.94 -4.78 14.82
CA ALA A 217 -13.21 -5.92 15.68
C ALA A 217 -12.12 -6.09 16.75
N LEU A 218 -10.85 -6.06 16.35
CA LEU A 218 -9.71 -6.18 17.26
C LEU A 218 -9.62 -5.00 18.25
N ALA A 219 -9.88 -3.78 17.79
CA ALA A 219 -9.85 -2.58 18.63
C ALA A 219 -10.97 -2.57 19.67
N VAL A 220 -12.19 -2.96 19.29
CA VAL A 220 -13.34 -3.04 20.20
C VAL A 220 -13.14 -4.15 21.23
N GLU A 221 -12.70 -5.34 20.81
CA GLU A 221 -12.41 -6.45 21.72
C GLU A 221 -11.31 -6.08 22.73
N ALA A 222 -10.25 -5.40 22.29
CA ALA A 222 -9.18 -4.95 23.16
C ALA A 222 -9.63 -3.85 24.16
N ALA A 223 -10.55 -2.97 23.74
CA ALA A 223 -11.08 -1.91 24.60
C ALA A 223 -12.07 -2.41 25.65
N ASP A 224 -12.89 -3.42 25.34
CA ASP A 224 -13.89 -3.98 26.26
C ASP A 224 -13.25 -4.65 27.50
N GLN A 225 -12.07 -5.27 27.34
CA GLN A 225 -11.35 -5.94 28.42
C GLN A 225 -10.60 -4.98 29.38
N ARG A 226 -10.39 -3.71 29.01
CA ARG A 226 -9.65 -2.72 29.82
C ARG A 226 -10.49 -1.46 30.05
N ARG A 227 -11.48 -1.57 30.94
CA ARG A 227 -12.46 -0.50 31.29
C ARG A 227 -11.91 0.84 31.82
N ASN A 228 -10.59 1.09 31.83
CA ASN A 228 -10.00 2.37 32.26
C ASN A 228 -8.60 2.57 31.65
N LEU A 229 -8.50 3.13 30.44
CA LEU A 229 -7.23 3.61 29.87
C LEU A 229 -7.27 5.14 29.72
N PRO A 230 -6.23 5.88 30.18
CA PRO A 230 -6.06 7.30 29.90
C PRO A 230 -5.79 7.57 28.41
N HIS A 231 -6.16 8.75 27.93
CA HIS A 231 -5.98 9.18 26.54
C HIS A 231 -4.50 9.41 26.14
N ALA A 232 -3.78 8.39 25.67
CA ALA A 232 -2.59 8.60 24.84
C ALA A 232 -2.82 8.00 23.44
N GLU A 233 -3.16 8.90 22.51
CA GLU A 233 -3.59 8.56 21.15
C GLU A 233 -2.46 7.91 20.33
N TRP A 234 -2.82 6.92 19.51
CA TRP A 234 -2.03 6.20 18.50
C TRP A 234 -1.05 5.11 18.96
N ALA A 235 -0.20 5.35 19.95
CA ALA A 235 0.72 4.30 20.42
C ALA A 235 -0.04 3.18 21.14
N GLU A 236 -1.08 3.52 21.90
CA GLU A 236 -1.79 2.58 22.77
C GLU A 236 -2.65 1.56 22.01
N LEU A 237 -3.36 1.93 20.92
CA LEU A 237 -4.19 0.97 20.18
C LEU A 237 -3.37 -0.03 19.36
N SER A 238 -2.27 0.39 18.72
CA SER A 238 -1.39 -0.56 18.04
C SER A 238 -0.75 -1.52 19.05
N HIS A 239 -0.35 -1.01 20.22
CA HIS A 239 0.11 -1.88 21.32
C HIS A 239 -1.02 -2.77 21.86
N MET A 240 -2.27 -2.32 21.89
CA MET A 240 -3.41 -3.14 22.33
C MET A 240 -3.74 -4.26 21.34
N ILE A 241 -3.76 -3.95 20.04
CA ILE A 241 -3.96 -4.94 18.97
C ILE A 241 -2.78 -5.92 18.96
N SER A 242 -1.53 -5.42 18.97
CA SER A 242 -0.34 -6.28 19.08
C SER A 242 -0.39 -7.13 20.35
N ALA A 243 -0.65 -6.55 21.53
CA ALA A 243 -0.77 -7.31 22.78
C ALA A 243 -1.84 -8.40 22.69
N ARG A 244 -2.99 -8.15 22.05
CA ARG A 244 -4.05 -9.15 21.87
C ARG A 244 -3.62 -10.27 20.93
N LEU A 245 -2.95 -9.96 19.82
CA LEU A 245 -2.39 -10.96 18.90
C LEU A 245 -1.31 -11.79 19.60
N LEU A 246 -0.46 -11.13 20.40
CA LEU A 246 0.56 -11.78 21.22
C LEU A 246 -0.03 -12.63 22.36
N LEU A 247 -1.30 -12.46 22.77
CA LEU A 247 -1.95 -13.36 23.74
C LEU A 247 -2.18 -14.78 23.17
N GLU A 248 -2.33 -14.93 21.85
CA GLU A 248 -2.37 -16.26 21.22
C GLU A 248 -0.99 -16.94 21.22
N LEU A 249 0.09 -16.14 21.32
CA LEU A 249 1.46 -16.62 21.48
C LEU A 249 1.73 -16.99 22.95
N THR A 250 1.12 -18.08 23.37
CA THR A 250 1.32 -18.65 24.71
C THR A 250 2.72 -19.26 24.91
N ILE A 251 3.43 -19.56 23.81
CA ILE A 251 4.77 -20.13 23.81
C ILE A 251 5.80 -19.08 23.37
N PRO A 252 6.73 -18.64 24.24
CA PRO A 252 7.73 -17.62 23.92
C PRO A 252 8.60 -17.95 22.69
N ARG A 253 8.84 -19.24 22.43
CA ARG A 253 9.65 -19.71 21.31
C ARG A 253 9.03 -19.47 19.93
N LEU A 254 7.72 -19.25 19.84
CA LEU A 254 7.03 -18.94 18.57
C LEU A 254 7.15 -17.46 18.18
N HIS A 255 7.48 -16.59 19.14
CA HIS A 255 7.53 -15.14 18.93
C HIS A 255 8.50 -14.72 17.81
N PRO A 256 9.74 -15.23 17.74
CA PRO A 256 10.65 -14.89 16.64
C PRO A 256 10.13 -15.33 15.26
N MET A 257 9.35 -16.41 15.19
CA MET A 257 8.78 -16.90 13.93
C MET A 257 7.69 -15.96 13.41
N VAL A 258 6.84 -15.46 14.32
CA VAL A 258 5.84 -14.43 14.00
C VAL A 258 6.52 -13.14 13.54
N GLU A 259 7.62 -12.74 14.18
CA GLU A 259 8.40 -11.57 13.77
C GLU A 259 8.97 -11.73 12.35
N VAL A 260 9.45 -12.92 11.96
CA VAL A 260 9.86 -13.17 10.56
C VAL A 260 8.67 -12.98 9.61
N LEU A 261 7.50 -13.51 9.95
CA LEU A 261 6.26 -13.35 9.16
C LEU A 261 5.77 -11.89 9.07
N THR A 262 6.32 -10.98 9.90
CA THR A 262 6.08 -9.53 9.72
C THR A 262 6.87 -8.91 8.58
N LEU A 263 7.99 -9.54 8.17
CA LEU A 263 8.95 -9.01 7.21
C LEU A 263 8.88 -9.66 5.83
N VAL A 264 8.23 -10.81 5.73
CA VAL A 264 8.08 -11.55 4.47
C VAL A 264 6.61 -11.79 4.16
N GLU A 265 6.28 -11.84 2.87
CA GLU A 265 4.91 -12.12 2.40
C GLU A 265 4.45 -13.54 2.78
N THR A 266 5.35 -14.52 2.61
CA THR A 266 5.18 -15.94 2.95
C THR A 266 6.47 -16.52 3.52
N ALA A 267 6.37 -17.52 4.40
CA ALA A 267 7.51 -18.31 4.88
C ALA A 267 7.13 -19.78 5.10
N ASN A 268 7.90 -20.68 4.49
CA ASN A 268 7.87 -22.10 4.81
C ASN A 268 8.77 -22.44 6.02
N GLN A 269 8.75 -23.69 6.46
CA GLN A 269 9.47 -24.14 7.64
C GLN A 269 11.00 -23.96 7.50
N GLU A 270 11.52 -24.18 6.30
CA GLU A 270 12.93 -24.04 5.96
C GLU A 270 13.38 -22.58 6.05
N LEU A 271 12.60 -21.64 5.49
CA LEU A 271 12.90 -20.22 5.53
C LEU A 271 12.88 -19.69 6.97
N LEU A 272 11.87 -20.06 7.76
CA LEU A 272 11.81 -19.69 9.18
C LEU A 272 13.05 -20.20 9.93
N SER A 273 13.46 -21.44 9.67
CA SER A 273 14.64 -22.02 10.32
C SER A 273 15.93 -21.29 9.91
N ALA A 274 16.08 -21.00 8.62
CA ALA A 274 17.24 -20.30 8.07
C ALA A 274 17.34 -18.86 8.60
N VAL A 275 16.23 -18.11 8.65
CA VAL A 275 16.22 -16.73 9.16
C VAL A 275 16.47 -16.68 10.66
N LEU A 276 16.06 -17.69 11.44
CA LEU A 276 16.23 -17.69 12.89
C LEU A 276 17.51 -18.36 13.39
N ASP A 277 18.31 -18.99 12.53
CA ASP A 277 19.44 -19.86 12.92
C ASP A 277 19.04 -20.93 13.94
N MET A 278 17.81 -21.45 13.83
CA MET A 278 17.31 -22.49 14.71
C MET A 278 16.42 -23.45 13.95
N THR A 279 16.39 -24.72 14.36
CA THR A 279 15.44 -25.68 13.79
C THR A 279 14.04 -25.36 14.30
N VAL A 280 13.14 -24.99 13.38
CA VAL A 280 11.70 -24.92 13.64
C VAL A 280 11.13 -26.33 13.51
N THR A 281 10.49 -26.84 14.56
CA THR A 281 9.91 -28.19 14.53
C THR A 281 8.60 -28.21 13.73
N GLN A 282 8.17 -29.39 13.29
CA GLN A 282 6.87 -29.54 12.63
C GLN A 282 5.72 -29.12 13.56
N GLU A 283 5.83 -29.44 14.86
CA GLU A 283 4.84 -29.03 15.87
C GLU A 283 4.75 -27.49 15.97
N GLU A 284 5.89 -26.79 16.07
CA GLU A 284 5.93 -25.33 16.12
C GLU A 284 5.33 -24.70 14.85
N PHE A 285 5.65 -25.23 13.68
CA PHE A 285 5.08 -24.79 12.41
C PHE A 285 3.56 -25.01 12.34
N HIS A 286 3.07 -26.16 12.84
CA HIS A 286 1.64 -26.43 12.94
C HIS A 286 0.93 -25.51 13.94
N MET A 287 1.58 -25.14 15.05
CA MET A 287 1.01 -24.19 16.00
C MET A 287 0.88 -22.78 15.41
N LEU A 288 1.89 -22.30 14.67
CA LEU A 288 1.78 -21.03 13.93
C LEU A 288 0.61 -21.06 12.95
N ARG A 289 0.43 -22.18 12.24
CA ARG A 289 -0.66 -22.37 11.27
C ARG A 289 -2.05 -22.23 11.88
N GLN A 290 -2.21 -22.48 13.18
CA GLN A 290 -3.49 -22.44 13.88
C GLN A 290 -3.85 -21.05 14.46
N MET A 291 -2.94 -20.07 14.38
CA MET A 291 -3.18 -18.72 14.91
C MET A 291 -4.20 -17.95 14.06
N SER A 292 -5.03 -17.13 14.72
CA SER A 292 -6.15 -16.43 14.07
C SER A 292 -5.71 -15.41 13.01
N PHE A 293 -4.47 -14.94 13.09
CA PHE A 293 -3.89 -13.93 12.21
C PHE A 293 -2.84 -14.49 11.23
N ILE A 294 -2.67 -15.81 11.17
CA ILE A 294 -1.79 -16.51 10.23
C ILE A 294 -2.65 -17.32 9.24
N ARG A 295 -2.32 -17.23 7.95
CA ARG A 295 -2.96 -17.96 6.86
C ARG A 295 -1.99 -18.97 6.24
N SER A 296 -2.52 -20.08 5.73
CA SER A 296 -1.76 -21.00 4.88
C SER A 296 -1.88 -20.57 3.42
N ASP A 297 -0.76 -20.59 2.72
CA ASP A 297 -0.55 -20.20 1.32
C ASP A 297 0.25 -21.33 0.63
N PRO A 298 0.18 -21.54 -0.70
CA PRO A 298 1.01 -22.55 -1.39
C PRO A 298 2.51 -22.48 -1.06
N ASP A 299 3.03 -21.27 -0.84
CA ASP A 299 4.45 -21.04 -0.55
C ASP A 299 4.80 -21.05 0.96
N GLY A 300 3.82 -21.32 1.84
CA GLY A 300 4.05 -21.45 3.28
C GLY A 300 3.01 -20.72 4.15
N LEU A 301 3.45 -20.22 5.30
CA LEU A 301 2.60 -19.41 6.18
C LEU A 301 2.72 -17.93 5.81
N ALA A 302 1.61 -17.22 5.82
CA ALA A 302 1.55 -15.78 5.63
C ALA A 302 0.80 -15.11 6.77
N MET A 303 1.14 -13.86 7.08
CA MET A 303 0.41 -13.07 8.05
C MET A 303 -0.73 -12.29 7.38
N HIS A 304 -1.85 -12.09 8.08
CA HIS A 304 -2.84 -11.12 7.63
C HIS A 304 -2.26 -9.69 7.62
N ASP A 305 -2.54 -8.93 6.56
CA ASP A 305 -1.88 -7.63 6.31
C ASP A 305 -2.07 -6.65 7.48
N MET A 306 -3.25 -6.65 8.11
CA MET A 306 -3.51 -5.80 9.28
C MET A 306 -2.69 -6.21 10.51
N ALA A 307 -2.55 -7.51 10.77
CA ALA A 307 -1.70 -8.01 11.85
C ALA A 307 -0.24 -7.67 11.58
N ARG A 308 0.19 -7.75 10.32
CA ARG A 308 1.54 -7.39 9.86
C ARG A 308 1.88 -5.94 10.21
N VAL A 309 0.99 -5.01 9.89
CA VAL A 309 1.19 -3.57 10.15
C VAL A 309 1.38 -3.30 11.66
N HIS A 310 0.53 -3.87 12.51
CA HIS A 310 0.59 -3.63 13.95
C HIS A 310 1.79 -4.32 14.62
N LEU A 311 2.05 -5.58 14.27
CA LEU A 311 3.16 -6.35 14.85
C LEU A 311 4.52 -5.84 14.36
N LEU A 312 4.65 -5.43 13.09
CA LEU A 312 5.87 -4.81 12.58
C LEU A 312 6.18 -3.49 13.29
N ARG A 313 5.14 -2.67 13.53
CA ARG A 313 5.30 -1.41 14.25
C ARG A 313 5.73 -1.62 15.69
N ASP A 314 5.10 -2.57 16.38
CA ASP A 314 5.46 -2.95 17.75
C ASP A 314 6.91 -3.49 17.81
N PHE A 315 7.29 -4.39 16.89
CA PHE A 315 8.65 -4.93 16.80
C PHE A 315 9.69 -3.83 16.56
N ARG A 316 9.39 -2.88 15.66
CA ARG A 316 10.22 -1.70 15.38
C ARG A 316 10.44 -0.84 16.63
N GLN A 317 9.40 -0.65 17.44
CA GLN A 317 9.48 0.15 18.66
C GLN A 317 10.25 -0.55 19.78
N ARG A 318 10.05 -1.87 19.95
CA ARG A 318 10.71 -2.63 21.00
C ARG A 318 12.19 -2.89 20.70
N GLU A 319 12.50 -3.33 19.48
CA GLU A 319 13.81 -3.92 19.15
C GLU A 319 14.30 -3.53 17.74
N PRO A 320 14.54 -2.24 17.46
CA PRO A 320 14.88 -1.75 16.13
C PRO A 320 16.17 -2.35 15.56
N HIS A 321 17.19 -2.60 16.40
CA HIS A 321 18.42 -3.26 15.96
C HIS A 321 18.20 -4.73 15.56
N ARG A 322 17.31 -5.46 16.27
CA ARG A 322 16.99 -6.86 15.97
C ARG A 322 16.18 -6.95 14.67
N LEU A 323 15.24 -6.03 14.47
CA LEU A 323 14.52 -5.86 13.21
C LEU A 323 15.50 -5.66 12.03
N GLN A 324 16.46 -4.73 12.17
CA GLN A 324 17.43 -4.46 11.11
C GLN A 324 18.33 -5.67 10.81
N THR A 325 18.82 -6.34 11.86
CA THR A 325 19.61 -7.57 11.72
C THR A 325 18.83 -8.66 10.98
N MET A 326 17.54 -8.82 11.29
CA MET A 326 16.66 -9.77 10.62
C MET A 326 16.43 -9.42 9.15
N ARG A 327 16.21 -8.14 8.82
CA ARG A 327 16.11 -7.66 7.43
C ARG A 327 17.36 -7.98 6.61
N ILE A 328 18.55 -7.65 7.14
CA ILE A 328 19.84 -7.94 6.52
C ILE A 328 19.97 -9.45 6.26
N LYS A 329 19.56 -10.28 7.22
CA LYS A 329 19.64 -11.73 7.10
C LYS A 329 18.68 -12.29 6.04
N ILE A 330 17.43 -11.84 6.01
CA ILE A 330 16.46 -12.23 4.97
C ILE A 330 17.00 -11.81 3.60
N ALA A 331 17.50 -10.59 3.45
CA ALA A 331 18.08 -10.12 2.18
C ALA A 331 19.30 -10.95 1.74
N LYS A 332 20.16 -11.38 2.67
CA LYS A 332 21.27 -12.31 2.39
C LYS A 332 20.81 -13.66 1.86
N LEU A 333 19.65 -14.16 2.31
CA LEU A 333 19.05 -15.40 1.80
C LEU A 333 18.38 -15.22 0.43
N LEU A 334 17.75 -14.06 0.19
CA LEU A 334 17.10 -13.76 -1.10
C LEU A 334 18.10 -13.44 -2.22
N LYS A 335 19.27 -12.89 -1.89
CA LYS A 335 20.31 -12.53 -2.87
C LYS A 335 20.72 -13.69 -3.81
N PRO A 336 21.14 -14.88 -3.32
CA PRO A 336 21.51 -15.98 -4.22
C PRO A 336 20.32 -16.51 -5.03
N LEU A 337 19.10 -16.47 -4.47
CA LEU A 337 17.88 -16.84 -5.20
C LEU A 337 17.63 -15.87 -6.37
N HIS A 338 17.78 -14.57 -6.14
CA HIS A 338 17.68 -13.55 -7.18
C HIS A 338 18.73 -13.74 -8.29
N GLU A 339 19.97 -14.08 -7.93
CA GLU A 339 21.08 -14.31 -8.87
C GLU A 339 20.88 -15.57 -9.74
N GLN A 340 20.14 -16.57 -9.24
CA GLN A 340 19.92 -17.85 -9.91
C GLN A 340 18.54 -17.95 -10.60
N ALA A 341 17.60 -17.06 -10.27
CA ALA A 341 16.24 -17.06 -10.78
C ALA A 341 16.15 -16.69 -12.26
N GLY A 342 15.14 -17.23 -12.95
CA GLY A 342 14.77 -16.78 -14.30
C GLY A 342 14.17 -15.36 -14.28
N LEU A 343 14.10 -14.69 -15.45
CA LEU A 343 13.65 -13.29 -15.60
C LEU A 343 12.37 -12.96 -14.81
N HIS A 344 11.31 -13.77 -14.93
CA HIS A 344 10.04 -13.48 -14.25
C HIS A 344 10.13 -13.60 -12.72
N GLU A 345 10.81 -14.63 -12.23
CA GLU A 345 10.98 -14.90 -10.79
C GLU A 345 11.95 -13.88 -10.15
N ARG A 346 12.95 -13.44 -10.91
CA ARG A 346 13.93 -12.44 -10.50
C ARG A 346 13.28 -11.11 -10.13
N ARG A 347 12.33 -10.61 -10.93
CA ARG A 347 11.54 -9.42 -10.60
C ARG A 347 10.73 -9.58 -9.30
N GLN A 348 10.14 -10.75 -9.08
CA GLN A 348 9.37 -11.00 -7.84
C GLN A 348 10.29 -10.97 -6.61
N ILE A 349 11.46 -11.60 -6.70
CA ILE A 349 12.46 -11.56 -5.63
C ILE A 349 12.99 -10.14 -5.42
N ALA A 350 13.24 -9.39 -6.51
CA ALA A 350 13.67 -7.99 -6.45
C ALA A 350 12.65 -7.12 -5.71
N ARG A 351 11.35 -7.29 -5.98
CA ARG A 351 10.28 -6.61 -5.24
C ARG A 351 10.29 -6.96 -3.75
N LYS A 352 10.42 -8.24 -3.41
CA LYS A 352 10.52 -8.70 -2.00
C LYS A 352 11.72 -8.05 -1.29
N MET A 353 12.86 -7.99 -1.97
CA MET A 353 14.07 -7.36 -1.47
C MET A 353 13.91 -5.84 -1.27
N LEU A 354 13.22 -5.15 -2.18
CA LEU A 354 12.93 -3.71 -2.06
C LEU A 354 11.98 -3.40 -0.90
N LEU A 355 10.95 -4.22 -0.68
CA LEU A 355 10.03 -4.07 0.46
C LEU A 355 10.77 -4.18 1.81
N LEU A 356 11.80 -5.02 1.91
CA LEU A 356 12.65 -5.09 3.11
C LEU A 356 13.43 -3.78 3.37
N CYS A 357 13.77 -3.05 2.31
CA CYS A 357 14.60 -1.83 2.34
C CYS A 357 13.77 -0.55 2.36
N GLN A 358 12.46 -0.65 2.24
CA GLN A 358 11.52 0.46 2.13
C GLN A 358 11.76 1.52 3.20
N GLU A 359 12.09 1.10 4.43
CA GLU A 359 12.42 2.00 5.54
C GLU A 359 13.80 2.65 5.44
N SER A 360 14.79 1.96 4.89
CA SER A 360 16.13 2.52 4.65
C SER A 360 16.09 3.63 3.60
N MET A 361 15.10 3.62 2.70
CA MET A 361 14.90 4.62 1.65
C MET A 361 14.15 5.88 2.14
N LEU A 362 13.82 5.97 3.43
CA LEU A 362 12.98 7.04 4.01
C LEU A 362 13.74 8.31 4.42
N GLN A 363 15.03 8.43 4.09
CA GLN A 363 15.89 9.53 4.55
C GLN A 363 15.53 10.89 3.92
N TYR A 364 14.90 10.93 2.73
CA TYR A 364 14.57 12.16 2.01
C TYR A 364 13.17 12.11 1.38
N ARG A 365 12.13 12.36 2.19
CA ARG A 365 10.73 12.12 1.79
C ARG A 365 10.01 13.25 1.07
N LYS A 366 10.67 14.41 0.91
CA LYS A 366 10.05 15.61 0.31
C LYS A 366 9.71 15.46 -1.18
N TYR A 367 10.28 14.46 -1.85
CA TYR A 367 9.96 14.15 -3.24
C TYR A 367 9.20 12.82 -3.38
N ALA A 368 9.54 11.82 -2.57
CA ALA A 368 8.97 10.48 -2.59
C ALA A 368 8.93 9.89 -1.17
N ASP A 369 7.75 9.47 -0.70
CA ASP A 369 7.57 8.79 0.59
C ASP A 369 7.18 7.33 0.34
N VAL A 370 8.01 6.40 0.80
CA VAL A 370 7.76 4.96 0.63
C VAL A 370 7.19 4.35 1.91
N SER A 371 6.68 5.09 2.89
CA SER A 371 6.43 4.56 4.24
C SER A 371 5.11 3.79 4.44
N ARG A 372 4.23 3.74 3.43
CA ARG A 372 2.93 3.04 3.53
C ARG A 372 2.82 1.82 2.63
N ASP A 373 2.14 0.79 3.14
CA ASP A 373 1.66 -0.33 2.34
C ASP A 373 0.58 0.15 1.36
N SER A 374 0.67 -0.31 0.11
CA SER A 374 -0.22 0.12 -0.96
C SER A 374 -1.63 -0.46 -0.83
N LEU A 375 -2.63 0.43 -0.75
CA LEU A 375 -4.05 0.11 -0.87
C LEU A 375 -4.59 0.33 -2.30
N PHE A 376 -3.71 0.44 -3.30
CA PHE A 376 -4.11 0.78 -4.68
C PHE A 376 -3.92 -0.38 -5.66
N SER A 377 -4.64 -0.28 -6.78
CA SER A 377 -4.56 -1.21 -7.92
C SER A 377 -3.11 -1.34 -8.41
N PRO A 378 -2.71 -2.51 -8.93
CA PRO A 378 -1.40 -2.67 -9.55
C PRO A 378 -1.19 -1.62 -10.63
N LEU A 379 0.06 -1.18 -10.83
CA LEU A 379 0.38 -0.24 -11.88
C LEU A 379 0.09 -0.85 -13.25
N GLU A 380 -0.77 -0.18 -14.02
CA GLU A 380 -1.19 -0.63 -15.34
C GLU A 380 -0.56 0.25 -16.43
N THR A 381 -0.22 -0.36 -17.56
CA THR A 381 0.14 0.39 -18.77
C THR A 381 -1.04 1.24 -19.22
N MET A 382 -0.77 2.47 -19.67
CA MET A 382 -1.82 3.38 -20.10
C MET A 382 -2.69 2.81 -21.22
N ARG A 383 -3.96 3.22 -21.23
CA ARG A 383 -4.90 3.00 -22.34
C ARG A 383 -5.11 4.31 -23.10
N LYS A 384 -5.45 4.23 -24.38
CA LYS A 384 -5.57 5.42 -25.24
C LYS A 384 -6.64 6.40 -24.75
N GLU A 385 -7.69 5.89 -24.13
CA GLU A 385 -8.80 6.69 -23.61
C GLU A 385 -8.38 7.55 -22.39
N GLU A 386 -7.27 7.22 -21.75
CA GLU A 386 -6.80 7.86 -20.52
C GLU A 386 -5.91 9.07 -20.79
N LEU A 387 -5.45 9.27 -22.04
CA LEU A 387 -4.55 10.36 -22.43
C LEU A 387 -5.01 11.76 -21.95
N PRO A 388 -6.31 12.14 -22.00
CA PRO A 388 -6.77 13.40 -21.43
C PRO A 388 -6.53 13.54 -19.92
N ALA A 389 -6.59 12.45 -19.16
CA ALA A 389 -6.30 12.45 -17.73
C ALA A 389 -4.80 12.59 -17.46
N LEU A 390 -3.94 12.00 -18.30
CA LEU A 390 -2.49 12.15 -18.20
C LEU A 390 -2.06 13.60 -18.45
N HIS A 391 -2.70 14.29 -19.41
CA HIS A 391 -2.47 15.74 -19.62
C HIS A 391 -2.83 16.58 -18.39
N ARG A 392 -3.87 16.20 -17.63
CA ARG A 392 -4.20 16.88 -16.35
C ARG A 392 -3.09 16.68 -15.32
N LEU A 393 -2.62 15.44 -15.15
CA LEU A 393 -1.50 15.12 -14.25
C LEU A 393 -0.23 15.87 -14.66
N LEU A 394 0.06 15.91 -15.97
CA LEU A 394 1.21 16.62 -16.52
C LEU A 394 1.11 18.13 -16.26
N HIS A 395 -0.05 18.74 -16.49
CA HIS A 395 -0.27 20.16 -16.26
C HIS A 395 -0.07 20.52 -14.78
N GLN A 396 -0.68 19.76 -13.88
CA GLN A 396 -0.49 19.92 -12.43
C GLN A 396 0.98 19.80 -12.05
N TRP A 397 1.69 18.81 -12.62
CA TRP A 397 3.13 18.66 -12.38
C TRP A 397 3.95 19.84 -12.88
N CYS A 398 3.66 20.35 -14.09
CA CYS A 398 4.35 21.49 -14.68
C CYS A 398 4.18 22.77 -13.83
N GLU A 399 2.98 23.03 -13.28
CA GLU A 399 2.70 24.23 -12.48
C GLU A 399 3.67 24.44 -11.30
N TYR A 400 4.20 23.35 -10.72
CA TYR A 400 5.16 23.44 -9.61
C TYR A 400 6.57 22.98 -9.95
N SER A 401 6.76 22.20 -11.03
CA SER A 401 8.04 21.55 -11.33
C SER A 401 8.79 22.12 -12.52
N VAL A 402 8.19 22.93 -13.40
CA VAL A 402 8.84 23.34 -14.66
C VAL A 402 8.48 24.78 -15.03
N GLU A 403 9.38 25.48 -15.74
CA GLU A 403 9.08 26.83 -16.24
C GLU A 403 8.07 26.78 -17.40
N PRO A 404 7.19 27.79 -17.55
CA PRO A 404 6.17 27.81 -18.60
C PRO A 404 6.71 27.60 -20.02
N TRP A 405 7.91 28.10 -20.32
CA TRP A 405 8.52 27.94 -21.65
C TRP A 405 9.10 26.54 -21.90
N GLN A 406 9.50 25.81 -20.85
CA GLN A 406 9.99 24.43 -20.94
C GLN A 406 8.83 23.43 -21.07
N ALA A 407 7.69 23.73 -20.47
CA ALA A 407 6.49 22.88 -20.51
C ALA A 407 5.91 22.72 -21.94
N VAL A 408 6.25 23.61 -22.88
CA VAL A 408 5.73 23.61 -24.26
C VAL A 408 5.98 22.29 -24.98
N SER A 409 7.13 21.65 -24.74
CA SER A 409 7.51 20.38 -25.38
C SER A 409 6.91 19.16 -24.70
N TYR A 410 6.41 19.27 -23.47
CA TYR A 410 6.05 18.11 -22.63
C TYR A 410 4.73 17.47 -23.08
N GLY A 411 3.72 18.28 -23.41
CA GLY A 411 2.43 17.80 -23.93
C GLY A 411 2.58 17.04 -25.25
N PRO A 412 3.18 17.65 -26.29
CA PRO A 412 3.41 16.99 -27.58
C PRO A 412 4.29 15.73 -27.47
N PHE A 413 5.29 15.74 -26.58
CA PHE A 413 6.08 14.54 -26.29
C PHE A 413 5.22 13.44 -25.68
N LEU A 414 4.38 13.75 -24.69
CA LEU A 414 3.48 12.78 -24.07
C LEU A 414 2.52 12.17 -25.09
N ASP A 415 1.96 12.97 -26.00
CA ASP A 415 1.07 12.48 -27.07
C ASP A 415 1.78 11.49 -28.01
N GLU A 416 2.99 11.83 -28.45
CA GLU A 416 3.75 11.00 -29.37
C GLU A 416 4.28 9.73 -28.69
N LEU A 417 4.67 9.82 -27.41
CA LEU A 417 5.07 8.69 -26.58
C LEU A 417 3.89 7.74 -26.34
N ALA A 418 2.73 8.25 -25.93
CA ALA A 418 1.51 7.45 -25.74
C ALA A 418 1.08 6.72 -27.03
N HIS A 419 1.36 7.29 -28.20
CA HIS A 419 1.05 6.67 -29.48
C HIS A 419 2.04 5.58 -29.89
N ARG A 420 3.35 5.84 -29.74
CA ARG A 420 4.42 4.96 -30.24
C ARG A 420 4.89 3.92 -29.21
N HIS A 421 4.93 4.30 -27.94
CA HIS A 421 5.49 3.53 -26.83
C HIS A 421 4.63 3.61 -25.55
N PRO A 422 3.35 3.19 -25.61
CA PRO A 422 2.45 3.25 -24.44
C PRO A 422 2.98 2.45 -23.23
N GLU A 423 3.79 1.41 -23.46
CA GLU A 423 4.45 0.61 -22.43
C GLU A 423 5.37 1.42 -21.51
N GLY A 424 5.87 2.57 -22.00
CA GLY A 424 6.69 3.47 -21.21
C GLY A 424 5.91 4.30 -20.19
N ILE A 425 4.58 4.26 -20.22
CA ILE A 425 3.72 5.05 -19.35
C ILE A 425 2.87 4.10 -18.50
N VAL A 426 3.10 4.15 -17.19
CA VAL A 426 2.32 3.39 -16.21
C VAL A 426 1.53 4.30 -15.30
N LEU A 427 0.32 3.86 -14.96
CA LEU A 427 -0.67 4.60 -14.22
C LEU A 427 -1.03 3.87 -12.93
N MET A 428 -1.27 4.66 -11.89
CA MET A 428 -2.01 4.23 -10.73
C MET A 428 -3.41 4.80 -10.81
N HIS A 429 -4.41 3.97 -10.51
CA HIS A 429 -5.80 4.38 -10.49
C HIS A 429 -6.35 4.41 -9.06
N ASP A 430 -7.31 5.30 -8.83
CA ASP A 430 -8.13 5.24 -7.63
C ASP A 430 -9.18 4.10 -7.71
N LYS A 431 -10.00 4.01 -6.67
CA LYS A 431 -11.07 3.02 -6.55
C LYS A 431 -12.17 3.17 -7.62
N LEU A 432 -12.28 4.33 -8.25
CA LEU A 432 -13.24 4.66 -9.31
C LEU A 432 -12.67 4.41 -10.71
N GLY A 433 -11.38 4.06 -10.81
CA GLY A 433 -10.68 3.84 -12.07
C GLY A 433 -10.16 5.13 -12.71
N GLU A 434 -10.09 6.24 -11.98
CA GLU A 434 -9.45 7.46 -12.48
C GLU A 434 -7.93 7.40 -12.25
N PRO A 435 -7.09 7.78 -13.24
CA PRO A 435 -5.65 7.92 -13.03
C PRO A 435 -5.33 8.97 -11.96
N ILE A 436 -4.62 8.56 -10.91
CA ILE A 436 -4.20 9.42 -9.79
C ILE A 436 -2.69 9.67 -9.75
N ALA A 437 -1.92 8.80 -10.38
CA ALA A 437 -0.49 8.99 -10.56
C ALA A 437 -0.04 8.39 -11.90
N MET A 438 1.02 8.94 -12.48
CA MET A 438 1.69 8.43 -13.67
C MET A 438 3.21 8.42 -13.47
N PHE A 439 3.85 7.37 -13.99
CA PHE A 439 5.30 7.28 -14.06
C PHE A 439 5.68 6.96 -15.50
N VAL A 440 6.63 7.72 -16.03
CA VAL A 440 7.05 7.64 -17.41
C VAL A 440 8.53 7.29 -17.48
N THR A 441 8.80 6.14 -18.10
CA THR A 441 10.13 5.58 -18.32
C THR A 441 10.21 5.04 -19.72
N VAL A 442 11.26 5.41 -20.45
CA VAL A 442 11.45 4.99 -21.84
C VAL A 442 12.67 4.08 -21.91
N LEU A 443 12.52 2.86 -22.43
CA LEU A 443 13.66 2.02 -22.78
C LEU A 443 14.38 2.67 -23.97
N VAL A 444 15.67 2.95 -23.82
CA VAL A 444 16.45 3.68 -24.84
C VAL A 444 16.98 2.70 -25.87
N HIS A 445 16.41 2.76 -27.08
CA HIS A 445 16.80 2.04 -28.28
C HIS A 445 16.64 2.97 -29.48
N LYS A 446 16.99 2.52 -30.69
CA LYS A 446 16.99 3.35 -31.90
C LYS A 446 15.72 4.20 -32.10
N ASP A 447 14.55 3.57 -32.15
CA ASP A 447 13.30 4.28 -32.44
C ASP A 447 12.87 5.22 -31.31
N SER A 448 13.05 4.82 -30.04
CA SER A 448 12.72 5.68 -28.90
C SER A 448 13.73 6.82 -28.72
N SER A 449 14.98 6.61 -29.13
CA SER A 449 16.03 7.63 -29.14
C SER A 449 15.76 8.75 -30.14
N GLU A 450 15.20 8.43 -31.32
CA GLU A 450 14.76 9.45 -32.28
C GLU A 450 13.69 10.37 -31.67
N LEU A 451 12.74 9.79 -30.92
CA LEU A 451 11.72 10.54 -30.21
C LEU A 451 12.32 11.40 -29.10
N LEU A 452 13.18 10.84 -28.26
CA LEU A 452 13.81 11.55 -27.16
C LEU A 452 14.73 12.67 -27.64
N LEU A 453 15.51 12.46 -28.71
CA LEU A 453 16.38 13.49 -29.31
C LEU A 453 15.59 14.64 -29.92
N LYS A 454 14.38 14.38 -30.44
CA LYS A 454 13.50 15.42 -30.98
C LYS A 454 13.03 16.40 -29.91
N TYR A 455 12.69 15.92 -28.72
CA TYR A 455 12.09 16.75 -27.66
C TYR A 455 13.09 17.19 -26.57
N PHE A 456 14.09 16.37 -26.27
CA PHE A 456 15.06 16.57 -25.18
C PHE A 456 16.51 16.36 -25.66
N PRO A 457 16.97 17.07 -26.72
CA PRO A 457 18.28 16.84 -27.29
C PRO A 457 19.40 17.05 -26.27
N ASN A 458 19.31 18.08 -25.41
CA ASN A 458 20.38 18.40 -24.47
C ASN A 458 20.56 17.28 -23.44
N GLU A 459 19.45 16.82 -22.85
CA GLU A 459 19.41 15.74 -21.88
C GLU A 459 19.95 14.44 -22.46
N MET A 460 19.57 14.12 -23.70
CA MET A 460 20.03 12.90 -24.36
C MET A 460 21.53 12.92 -24.67
N HIS A 461 22.09 14.06 -25.10
CA HIS A 461 23.54 14.19 -25.33
C HIS A 461 24.35 14.20 -24.03
N GLU A 462 23.76 14.66 -22.93
CA GLU A 462 24.39 14.59 -21.61
C GLU A 462 24.40 13.17 -21.08
N CYS A 463 23.35 12.39 -21.29
CA CYS A 463 23.17 11.04 -20.74
C CYS A 463 23.83 9.92 -21.57
N PHE A 464 23.73 9.96 -22.90
CA PHE A 464 24.00 8.80 -23.76
C PHE A 464 25.09 9.05 -24.80
N THR A 465 25.75 7.97 -25.18
CA THR A 465 26.66 7.97 -26.34
C THR A 465 25.89 7.69 -27.65
N PRO A 466 26.38 8.14 -28.82
CA PRO A 466 25.73 7.84 -30.10
C PRO A 466 25.59 6.35 -30.41
N GLN A 467 26.45 5.50 -29.82
CA GLN A 467 26.36 4.05 -29.96
C GLN A 467 25.16 3.50 -29.19
N GLU A 468 24.97 3.90 -27.92
CA GLU A 468 23.83 3.46 -27.10
C GLU A 468 22.48 3.88 -27.69
N LEU A 469 22.42 5.07 -28.30
CA LEU A 469 21.21 5.56 -28.99
C LEU A 469 20.87 4.79 -30.26
N GLY A 470 21.83 4.03 -30.82
CA GLY A 470 21.67 3.26 -32.05
C GLY A 470 21.33 1.78 -31.83
N ASN A 471 21.22 1.33 -30.58
CA ASN A 471 20.97 -0.07 -30.26
C ASN A 471 19.58 -0.53 -30.68
N ASP A 472 19.47 -1.79 -31.10
CA ASP A 472 18.17 -2.44 -31.30
C ASP A 472 17.47 -2.70 -29.94
N PRO A 473 16.13 -2.83 -29.89
CA PRO A 473 15.40 -3.06 -28.64
C PRO A 473 15.93 -4.25 -27.82
N ASP A 474 16.28 -5.35 -28.47
CA ASP A 474 16.78 -6.57 -27.82
C ASP A 474 18.18 -6.42 -27.20
N GLN A 475 18.92 -5.37 -27.58
CA GLN A 475 20.26 -5.05 -27.07
C GLN A 475 20.22 -3.91 -26.04
N SER A 476 19.03 -3.38 -25.76
CA SER A 476 18.85 -2.20 -24.93
C SER A 476 18.58 -2.59 -23.48
N ASP A 477 19.38 -2.04 -22.57
CA ASP A 477 19.38 -2.35 -21.14
C ASP A 477 19.19 -1.11 -20.26
N THR A 478 19.01 0.06 -20.90
CA THR A 478 19.03 1.35 -20.21
C THR A 478 17.70 2.06 -20.37
N HIS A 479 17.11 2.45 -19.24
CA HIS A 479 15.88 3.20 -19.17
C HIS A 479 16.18 4.68 -18.90
N PHE A 480 15.50 5.57 -19.61
CA PHE A 480 15.46 6.99 -19.30
C PHE A 480 14.20 7.28 -18.49
N ALA A 481 14.37 7.67 -17.21
CA ALA A 481 13.27 8.06 -16.35
C ALA A 481 12.96 9.54 -16.61
N TRP A 482 11.77 9.82 -17.13
CA TRP A 482 11.37 11.17 -17.52
C TRP A 482 10.60 11.87 -16.40
N LEU A 483 9.56 11.22 -15.89
CA LEU A 483 8.58 11.90 -15.05
C LEU A 483 7.89 10.94 -14.06
N ALA A 484 7.70 11.42 -12.83
CA ALA A 484 6.74 10.88 -11.88
C ALA A 484 5.80 12.01 -11.45
N ALA A 485 4.50 11.84 -11.68
CA ALA A 485 3.49 12.83 -11.34
C ALA A 485 2.34 12.18 -10.59
N ALA A 486 1.80 12.87 -9.60
CA ALA A 486 0.64 12.42 -8.85
C ALA A 486 -0.23 13.58 -8.41
N ARG A 487 -1.52 13.29 -8.23
CA ARG A 487 -2.51 14.20 -7.66
C ARG A 487 -2.17 14.53 -6.20
N ASP A 488 -2.57 15.72 -5.76
CA ASP A 488 -2.45 16.18 -4.38
C ASP A 488 -3.79 16.25 -3.62
N ASP A 489 -4.90 15.91 -4.29
CA ASP A 489 -6.26 15.97 -3.74
C ASP A 489 -6.79 14.60 -3.28
N MET A 490 -5.92 13.60 -3.14
CA MET A 490 -6.32 12.24 -2.77
C MET A 490 -6.56 12.09 -1.25
N PRO A 491 -7.79 11.73 -0.82
CA PRO A 491 -8.06 11.51 0.60
C PRO A 491 -7.21 10.36 1.15
N GLY A 492 -6.49 10.62 2.23
CA GLY A 492 -5.71 9.60 2.95
C GLY A 492 -4.29 9.36 2.43
N TYR A 493 -3.87 10.05 1.36
CA TYR A 493 -2.52 9.93 0.79
C TYR A 493 -1.93 11.28 0.40
N THR A 494 -0.62 11.45 0.59
CA THR A 494 0.09 12.61 0.02
C THR A 494 0.60 12.32 -1.39
N ARG A 495 0.90 13.37 -2.15
CA ARG A 495 1.52 13.25 -3.48
C ARG A 495 2.83 12.46 -3.40
N GLU A 496 3.66 12.76 -2.40
CA GLU A 496 4.96 12.13 -2.19
C GLU A 496 4.80 10.64 -1.91
N GLU A 497 3.76 10.24 -1.16
CA GLU A 497 3.45 8.82 -0.90
C GLU A 497 3.10 8.07 -2.20
N LEU A 498 2.30 8.70 -3.08
CA LEU A 498 1.97 8.14 -4.39
C LEU A 498 3.22 8.01 -5.27
N VAL A 499 4.04 9.07 -5.35
CA VAL A 499 5.29 9.07 -6.12
C VAL A 499 6.27 8.02 -5.59
N GLY A 500 6.42 7.90 -4.26
CA GLY A 500 7.31 6.93 -3.63
C GLY A 500 6.93 5.48 -3.94
N TYR A 501 5.63 5.18 -3.99
CA TYR A 501 5.17 3.87 -4.45
C TYR A 501 5.53 3.62 -5.92
N MET A 502 5.29 4.59 -6.81
CA MET A 502 5.66 4.43 -8.22
C MET A 502 7.16 4.18 -8.39
N VAL A 503 8.00 4.94 -7.68
CA VAL A 503 9.45 4.76 -7.71
C VAL A 503 9.83 3.35 -7.24
N LEU A 504 9.28 2.87 -6.12
CA LEU A 504 9.58 1.53 -5.60
C LEU A 504 9.25 0.43 -6.60
N ASP A 505 8.07 0.50 -7.21
CA ASP A 505 7.67 -0.46 -8.23
C ASP A 505 8.59 -0.37 -9.46
N ARG A 506 8.96 0.82 -9.91
CA ARG A 506 9.85 0.99 -11.07
C ARG A 506 11.28 0.54 -10.80
N LEU A 507 11.79 0.73 -9.59
CA LEU A 507 13.08 0.17 -9.17
C LEU A 507 13.08 -1.37 -9.21
N SER A 508 11.93 -2.02 -9.03
CA SER A 508 11.84 -3.49 -9.15
C SER A 508 12.16 -4.00 -10.55
N LEU A 509 11.94 -3.18 -11.59
CA LEU A 509 12.30 -3.52 -12.98
C LEU A 509 13.82 -3.63 -13.18
N LEU A 510 14.61 -2.96 -12.35
CA LEU A 510 16.07 -3.05 -12.41
C LEU A 510 16.61 -4.38 -11.89
N GLY A 511 15.75 -5.19 -11.23
CA GLY A 511 16.06 -6.54 -10.79
C GLY A 511 16.68 -7.39 -11.90
N ASP A 512 16.19 -7.25 -13.13
CA ASP A 512 16.64 -8.01 -14.30
C ASP A 512 18.06 -7.64 -14.77
N GLY A 513 18.65 -6.60 -14.20
CA GLY A 513 19.99 -6.13 -14.52
C GLY A 513 19.97 -5.04 -15.59
N ALA A 514 19.30 -3.93 -15.28
CA ALA A 514 19.19 -2.77 -16.13
C ALA A 514 19.88 -1.55 -15.50
N ARG A 515 20.12 -0.54 -16.32
CA ARG A 515 20.52 0.80 -15.87
C ARG A 515 19.33 1.75 -16.00
N VAL A 516 19.20 2.68 -15.07
CA VAL A 516 18.28 3.82 -15.22
C VAL A 516 19.06 5.12 -15.14
N MET A 517 18.69 6.08 -15.99
CA MET A 517 19.29 7.41 -16.03
C MET A 517 18.21 8.48 -16.08
N LEU A 518 18.51 9.64 -15.51
CA LEU A 518 17.70 10.85 -15.66
C LEU A 518 18.56 12.10 -15.52
N VAL A 519 18.00 13.23 -15.95
CA VAL A 519 18.54 14.56 -15.64
C VAL A 519 17.61 15.20 -14.61
N ALA A 520 18.18 15.69 -13.51
CA ALA A 520 17.42 16.38 -12.48
C ALA A 520 18.02 17.75 -12.20
N THR A 521 17.15 18.74 -12.03
CA THR A 521 17.46 20.06 -11.47
C THR A 521 16.97 20.20 -10.04
N ASN A 522 15.87 19.52 -9.70
CA ASN A 522 15.26 19.58 -8.36
C ASN A 522 16.20 19.02 -7.26
N PRO A 523 16.59 19.82 -6.26
CA PRO A 523 17.52 19.39 -5.21
C PRO A 523 16.97 18.29 -4.30
N HIS A 524 15.67 18.26 -4.02
CA HIS A 524 15.06 17.21 -3.20
C HIS A 524 15.05 15.86 -3.92
N LEU A 525 14.83 15.86 -5.24
CA LEU A 525 14.93 14.66 -6.07
C LEU A 525 16.38 14.13 -6.08
N LYS A 526 17.38 15.00 -6.25
CA LYS A 526 18.80 14.60 -6.25
C LYS A 526 19.20 13.92 -4.94
N LEU A 527 18.88 14.54 -3.80
CA LEU A 527 19.18 13.98 -2.48
C LEU A 527 18.49 12.63 -2.26
N PHE A 528 17.22 12.52 -2.64
CA PHE A 528 16.50 11.25 -2.58
C PHE A 528 17.17 10.17 -3.41
N LEU A 529 17.48 10.44 -4.69
CA LEU A 529 18.13 9.48 -5.58
C LEU A 529 19.52 9.08 -5.10
N GLN A 530 20.32 10.03 -4.60
CA GLN A 530 21.63 9.73 -4.00
C GLN A 530 21.51 8.83 -2.76
N SER A 531 20.48 9.05 -1.92
CA SER A 531 20.26 8.23 -0.73
C SER A 531 19.91 6.77 -1.05
N ILE A 532 19.33 6.52 -2.22
CA ILE A 532 19.05 5.18 -2.73
C ILE A 532 20.13 4.68 -3.70
N GLY A 533 21.31 5.32 -3.74
CA GLY A 533 22.51 4.81 -4.42
C GLY A 533 22.76 5.31 -5.85
N PHE A 534 21.97 6.26 -6.36
CA PHE A 534 22.27 6.86 -7.66
C PHE A 534 23.61 7.62 -7.60
N GLN A 535 24.43 7.42 -8.63
CA GLN A 535 25.60 8.25 -8.88
C GLN A 535 25.14 9.55 -9.52
N MET A 536 25.73 10.67 -9.08
CA MET A 536 25.40 12.00 -9.58
C MET A 536 26.64 12.61 -10.22
N ARG A 537 26.48 13.15 -11.43
CA ARG A 537 27.50 13.95 -12.10
C ARG A 537 26.89 15.23 -12.69
N GLY A 538 27.66 16.32 -12.64
CA GLY A 538 27.28 17.55 -13.33
C GLY A 538 27.15 17.35 -14.83
N THR A 539 26.20 18.07 -15.44
CA THR A 539 26.12 18.19 -16.90
C THR A 539 27.36 18.89 -17.46
N ARG A 540 27.80 18.48 -18.66
CA ARG A 540 29.02 18.97 -19.32
C ARG A 540 28.82 20.35 -19.94
N THR A 541 27.67 20.55 -20.56
CA THR A 541 27.32 21.73 -21.34
C THR A 541 26.51 22.75 -20.56
N ARG A 542 25.90 22.34 -19.43
CA ARG A 542 24.94 23.13 -18.65
C ARG A 542 23.70 23.58 -19.44
N ALA A 543 23.48 23.02 -20.62
CA ALA A 543 22.31 23.34 -21.46
C ALA A 543 20.98 22.87 -20.85
N CYS A 544 21.04 22.03 -19.81
CA CYS A 544 19.88 21.54 -19.06
C CYS A 544 19.62 22.31 -17.76
N ASP A 545 20.47 23.28 -17.38
CA ASP A 545 20.33 24.06 -16.15
C ASP A 545 19.03 24.89 -16.14
N ARG A 546 18.47 25.13 -14.95
CA ARG A 546 17.26 25.94 -14.77
C ARG A 546 17.56 27.14 -13.87
N TYR A 547 17.65 28.33 -14.46
CA TYR A 547 17.95 29.59 -13.75
C TYR A 547 19.19 29.48 -12.84
N GLU A 548 19.01 29.34 -11.52
CA GLU A 548 20.08 29.16 -10.52
C GLU A 548 20.35 27.68 -10.17
N ASP A 549 19.46 26.76 -10.56
CA ASP A 549 19.56 25.33 -10.29
C ASP A 549 20.34 24.60 -11.39
N GLN A 550 21.49 24.05 -11.01
CA GLN A 550 22.33 23.26 -11.92
C GLN A 550 21.66 21.93 -12.25
N ALA A 551 21.76 21.47 -13.49
CA ALA A 551 21.33 20.14 -13.88
C ALA A 551 22.44 19.11 -13.65
N ASP A 552 22.07 18.00 -13.03
CA ASP A 552 22.93 16.84 -12.85
C ASP A 552 22.33 15.64 -13.58
N VAL A 553 23.19 14.82 -14.17
CA VAL A 553 22.84 13.48 -14.63
C VAL A 553 22.94 12.55 -13.43
N LEU A 554 21.88 11.80 -13.18
CA LEU A 554 21.84 10.77 -12.16
C LEU A 554 21.64 9.42 -12.83
N ASP A 555 22.46 8.45 -12.44
CA ASP A 555 22.36 7.09 -12.94
C ASP A 555 22.48 6.05 -11.83
N LEU A 556 21.69 4.99 -11.96
CA LEU A 556 21.77 3.79 -11.15
C LEU A 556 21.98 2.62 -12.10
N ASP A 557 23.20 2.10 -12.12
CA ASP A 557 23.62 0.99 -12.97
C ASP A 557 23.63 -0.31 -12.18
N LEU A 558 22.63 -1.16 -12.39
CA LEU A 558 22.52 -2.47 -11.75
C LEU A 558 22.79 -3.63 -12.71
N ARG A 559 23.43 -3.34 -13.84
CA ARG A 559 23.87 -4.35 -14.80
C ARG A 559 24.88 -5.29 -14.15
N SER A 560 25.10 -6.45 -14.76
CA SER A 560 26.02 -7.48 -14.25
C SER A 560 25.65 -8.06 -12.87
N GLY A 561 24.37 -8.11 -12.52
CA GLY A 561 23.89 -8.78 -11.29
C GLY A 561 24.09 -7.97 -10.01
N GLN A 562 24.35 -6.66 -10.11
CA GLN A 562 24.65 -5.81 -8.95
C GLN A 562 23.43 -5.48 -8.08
N PHE A 563 22.21 -5.77 -8.53
CA PHE A 563 20.97 -5.48 -7.80
C PHE A 563 20.98 -5.98 -6.34
N GLY A 564 21.39 -7.23 -6.11
CA GLY A 564 21.44 -7.79 -4.77
C GLY A 564 22.47 -7.09 -3.88
N ALA A 565 23.62 -6.71 -4.43
CA ALA A 565 24.64 -5.95 -3.70
C ALA A 565 24.17 -4.51 -3.37
N TRP A 566 23.48 -3.88 -4.31
CA TRP A 566 22.88 -2.56 -4.11
C TRP A 566 21.83 -2.57 -2.99
N VAL A 567 20.88 -3.51 -3.02
CA VAL A 567 19.92 -3.70 -1.92
C VAL A 567 20.62 -3.87 -0.57
N MET A 568 21.66 -4.70 -0.52
CA MET A 568 22.43 -4.90 0.71
C MET A 568 23.07 -3.61 1.22
N SER A 569 23.55 -2.73 0.33
CA SER A 569 24.12 -1.44 0.70
C SER A 569 23.09 -0.46 1.30
N LEU A 570 21.80 -0.61 0.97
CA LEU A 570 20.72 0.18 1.56
C LEU A 570 20.36 -0.33 2.97
N LEU A 571 20.43 -1.64 3.20
CA LEU A 571 20.14 -2.24 4.51
C LEU A 571 21.30 -2.12 5.49
N ASP A 572 22.53 -2.19 4.99
CA ASP A 572 23.73 -2.08 5.81
C ASP A 572 24.64 -1.00 5.21
N PRO A 573 24.25 0.29 5.35
CA PRO A 573 25.10 1.37 4.90
C PRO A 573 26.37 1.32 5.74
N GLU A 574 27.51 1.00 5.12
CA GLU A 574 28.79 1.17 5.81
C GLU A 574 28.82 2.56 6.43
N PRO A 575 29.26 2.72 7.70
CA PRO A 575 29.30 4.03 8.33
C PRO A 575 30.15 4.96 7.47
N GLN A 576 29.48 5.86 6.74
CA GLN A 576 30.09 6.92 5.94
C GLN A 576 30.76 8.00 6.80
N GLU A 577 31.19 7.68 8.02
CA GLU A 577 32.00 8.54 8.88
C GLU A 577 33.47 8.64 8.41
N LYS A 578 33.89 7.91 7.36
CA LYS A 578 35.28 7.92 6.87
C LYS A 578 35.57 8.69 5.58
N ARG A 579 34.62 9.47 5.04
CA ARG A 579 34.88 10.36 3.89
C ARG A 579 34.75 11.86 4.16
N ILE A 580 34.61 12.27 5.42
CA ILE A 580 34.82 13.66 5.82
C ILE A 580 36.19 13.73 6.50
N GLN A 581 37.21 14.14 5.74
CA GLN A 581 38.40 14.68 6.38
C GLN A 581 37.94 15.87 7.24
N PRO A 582 38.26 15.93 8.54
CA PRO A 582 37.98 17.11 9.33
C PRO A 582 38.86 18.23 8.81
N GLY A 583 38.31 19.04 7.92
CA GLY A 583 38.82 20.37 7.62
C GLY A 583 38.97 21.11 8.93
N THR A 584 40.12 21.75 9.09
CA THR A 584 40.55 22.53 10.25
C THR A 584 39.40 23.28 10.91
N LYS A 585 39.15 22.94 12.19
CA LYS A 585 38.26 23.69 13.08
C LYS A 585 38.68 25.16 13.07
N SER A 586 37.82 26.03 12.55
CA SER A 586 37.68 27.38 13.08
C SER A 586 36.59 27.31 14.14
N GLU A 587 36.95 27.51 15.40
CA GLU A 587 36.02 27.89 16.45
C GLU A 587 35.37 29.22 16.04
N SER A 588 34.20 29.14 15.39
CA SER A 588 33.29 30.28 15.30
C SER A 588 32.36 30.22 16.50
N ASP A 589 32.44 31.24 17.35
CA ASP A 589 31.51 31.51 18.44
C ASP A 589 30.05 31.30 17.98
N HIS A 590 29.43 30.19 18.39
CA HIS A 590 28.01 29.96 18.14
C HIS A 590 27.18 30.94 18.98
N VAL A 591 26.78 32.05 18.36
CA VAL A 591 25.77 32.96 18.92
C VAL A 591 24.45 32.18 19.02
N GLY A 592 24.02 31.92 20.26
CA GLY A 592 22.79 31.17 20.54
C GLY A 592 21.57 31.74 19.81
N TRP A 593 20.67 30.86 19.39
CA TRP A 593 19.47 31.25 18.65
C TRP A 593 18.53 32.09 19.52
N THR A 594 18.07 33.21 18.98
CA THR A 594 17.00 34.01 19.60
C THR A 594 15.64 33.63 19.01
N GLU A 595 14.55 33.94 19.74
CA GLU A 595 13.17 33.80 19.22
C GLU A 595 13.00 34.47 17.84
N GLN A 596 13.66 35.61 17.65
CA GLN A 596 13.58 36.40 16.41
C GLN A 596 14.38 35.77 15.27
N ASP A 597 15.52 35.14 15.56
CA ASP A 597 16.30 34.38 14.57
C ASP A 597 15.51 33.18 14.06
N VAL A 598 14.94 32.39 14.98
CA VAL A 598 14.11 31.23 14.62
C VAL A 598 12.88 31.66 13.85
N ARG A 599 12.22 32.76 14.24
CA ARG A 599 11.07 33.30 13.49
C ARG A 599 11.45 33.67 12.04
N LYS A 600 12.60 34.32 11.83
CA LYS A 600 13.07 34.68 10.48
C LYS A 600 13.40 33.44 9.66
N MET A 601 14.18 32.51 10.23
CA MET A 601 14.53 31.25 9.57
C MET A 601 13.27 30.43 9.21
N LEU A 602 12.30 30.31 10.13
CA LEU A 602 11.03 29.64 9.84
C LEU A 602 10.18 30.40 8.80
N GLY A 603 10.35 31.73 8.68
CA GLY A 603 9.73 32.50 7.60
C GLY A 603 10.25 32.11 6.21
N HIS A 604 11.49 31.66 6.14
CA HIS A 604 12.16 31.20 4.91
C HIS A 604 12.00 29.69 4.67
N LEU A 605 11.12 28.99 5.42
CA LEU A 605 11.04 27.53 5.36
C LEU A 605 10.73 26.97 3.96
N ARG A 606 10.12 27.76 3.09
CA ARG A 606 9.78 27.35 1.71
C ARG A 606 10.87 27.71 0.69
N SER A 607 11.93 28.38 1.11
CA SER A 607 13.00 28.93 0.27
C SER A 607 14.36 28.38 0.71
N PRO A 608 14.81 27.21 0.22
CA PRO A 608 16.09 26.62 0.61
C PRO A 608 17.31 27.53 0.37
N GLY A 609 17.27 28.41 -0.64
CA GLY A 609 18.32 29.41 -0.88
C GLY A 609 18.46 30.42 0.25
N GLU A 610 17.34 30.97 0.74
CA GLU A 610 17.33 31.92 1.87
C GLU A 610 17.68 31.23 3.20
N LEU A 611 17.39 29.93 3.33
CA LEU A 611 17.82 29.14 4.49
C LEU A 611 19.32 28.87 4.53
N HIS A 612 20.05 29.01 3.42
CA HIS A 612 21.48 28.72 3.36
C HIS A 612 22.28 29.60 4.33
N GLU A 613 21.87 30.86 4.51
CA GLU A 613 22.50 31.80 5.45
C GLU A 613 22.44 31.33 6.91
N TYR A 614 21.49 30.46 7.24
CA TYR A 614 21.28 29.92 8.58
C TYR A 614 21.93 28.55 8.79
N ALA A 615 22.31 27.85 7.71
CA ALA A 615 22.78 26.47 7.76
C ALA A 615 24.03 26.30 8.64
N GLY A 616 25.00 27.20 8.49
CA GLY A 616 26.24 27.19 9.28
C GLY A 616 26.05 27.46 10.78
N ARG A 617 24.87 27.90 11.22
CA ARG A 617 24.56 28.10 12.65
C ARG A 617 24.17 26.81 13.37
N VAL A 618 23.77 25.77 12.64
CA VAL A 618 23.38 24.47 13.22
C VAL A 618 24.48 23.45 12.97
N THR A 619 24.92 22.77 14.04
CA THR A 619 26.00 21.79 13.96
C THR A 619 25.66 20.63 13.03
N GLY A 620 26.53 20.35 12.05
CA GLY A 620 26.37 19.23 11.12
C GLY A 620 25.55 19.53 9.86
N ILE A 621 25.06 20.76 9.69
CA ILE A 621 24.25 21.16 8.54
C ILE A 621 25.10 21.96 7.54
N LYS A 622 25.08 21.55 6.27
CA LYS A 622 25.98 22.09 5.23
C LYS A 622 25.37 23.19 4.37
N ASP A 623 24.06 23.14 4.14
CA ASP A 623 23.34 24.08 3.27
C ASP A 623 21.89 24.26 3.74
N GLY A 624 21.19 25.20 3.10
CA GLY A 624 19.81 25.53 3.43
C GLY A 624 18.81 24.40 3.16
N ILE A 625 19.12 23.45 2.28
CA ILE A 625 18.26 22.29 2.02
C ILE A 625 18.33 21.32 3.19
N HIS A 626 19.54 21.02 3.68
CA HIS A 626 19.76 20.19 4.87
C HIS A 626 19.16 20.87 6.12
N LEU A 627 19.26 22.20 6.22
CA LEU A 627 18.61 22.95 7.30
C LEU A 627 17.08 22.82 7.23
N GLN A 628 16.50 23.00 6.03
CA GLN A 628 15.07 22.87 5.82
C GLN A 628 14.56 21.46 6.16
N LEU A 629 15.33 20.41 5.84
CA LEU A 629 15.00 19.02 6.20
C LEU A 629 15.01 18.84 7.71
N TYR A 630 16.11 19.21 8.36
CA TYR A 630 16.27 19.09 9.81
C TYR A 630 15.16 19.82 10.59
N VAL A 631 14.84 21.05 10.20
CA VAL A 631 13.79 21.83 10.85
C VAL A 631 12.41 21.20 10.59
N MET A 632 12.16 20.67 9.39
CA MET A 632 10.89 20.00 9.10
C MET A 632 10.72 18.71 9.90
N ASP A 633 11.78 17.91 10.05
CA ASP A 633 11.74 16.70 10.88
C ASP A 633 11.45 17.02 12.36
N LEU A 634 11.93 18.15 12.87
CA LEU A 634 11.58 18.66 14.19
C LEU A 634 10.10 19.06 14.29
N LEU A 635 9.57 19.77 13.28
CA LEU A 635 8.18 20.24 13.26
C LEU A 635 7.17 19.10 13.05
N GLU A 636 7.54 18.03 12.37
CA GLU A 636 6.70 16.85 12.14
C GLU A 636 6.87 15.78 13.23
N GLY A 637 7.72 16.04 14.24
CA GLY A 637 7.94 15.15 15.37
C GLY A 637 8.70 13.88 15.05
N ARG A 638 9.47 13.89 13.97
CA ARG A 638 10.33 12.78 13.52
C ARG A 638 11.67 12.76 14.27
N VAL A 639 12.12 13.91 14.76
CA VAL A 639 13.29 14.06 15.65
C VAL A 639 12.82 14.50 17.03
N GLN A 640 13.38 13.88 18.08
CA GLN A 640 13.06 14.27 19.45
C GLN A 640 13.58 15.69 19.75
N GLY A 641 12.72 16.52 20.35
CA GLY A 641 13.12 17.86 20.79
C GLY A 641 11.93 18.76 21.09
N LEU A 642 10.91 18.76 20.23
CA LEU A 642 9.69 19.55 20.41
C LEU A 642 8.55 18.71 20.98
N SER A 643 7.65 19.36 21.74
CA SER A 643 6.40 18.73 22.17
C SER A 643 5.40 18.67 21.01
N PRO A 644 4.45 17.71 20.99
CA PRO A 644 3.42 17.63 19.94
C PRO A 644 2.60 18.92 19.79
N GLN A 645 2.39 19.64 20.89
CA GLN A 645 1.70 20.93 20.88
C GLN A 645 2.54 22.03 20.19
N ASP A 646 3.84 22.08 20.48
CA ASP A 646 4.74 23.06 19.85
C ASP A 646 4.92 22.78 18.35
N GLN A 647 5.00 21.50 17.97
CA GLN A 647 5.02 21.02 16.58
C GLN A 647 3.79 21.51 15.82
N MET A 648 2.58 21.21 16.32
CA MET A 648 1.33 21.63 15.70
C MET A 648 1.25 23.15 15.50
N LEU A 649 1.66 23.95 16.50
CA LEU A 649 1.64 25.40 16.43
C LEU A 649 2.63 25.97 15.40
N LEU A 650 3.86 25.47 15.41
CA LEU A 650 4.91 25.92 14.50
C LEU A 650 4.64 25.49 13.06
N TYR A 651 4.17 24.26 12.85
CA TYR A 651 3.81 23.72 11.55
C TYR A 651 2.62 24.48 10.95
N ALA A 652 1.56 24.73 11.74
CA ALA A 652 0.42 25.51 11.29
C ALA A 652 0.81 26.97 10.94
N ALA A 653 1.69 27.59 11.73
CA ALA A 653 2.09 28.98 11.56
C ALA A 653 3.03 29.22 10.35
N TYR A 654 3.98 28.33 10.13
CA TYR A 654 5.09 28.56 9.19
C TYR A 654 5.11 27.62 7.98
N TRP A 655 4.29 26.56 8.00
CA TRP A 655 4.12 25.66 6.86
C TRP A 655 2.70 25.74 6.30
N THR A 656 1.71 25.18 7.00
CA THR A 656 0.34 25.00 6.49
C THR A 656 -0.35 26.32 6.12
N HIS A 657 -0.24 27.33 6.98
CA HIS A 657 -0.85 28.65 6.79
C HIS A 657 0.18 29.77 6.89
N ALA A 658 1.34 29.58 6.27
CA ALA A 658 2.40 30.58 6.22
C ALA A 658 1.85 31.94 5.76
N GLY A 659 2.08 33.00 6.55
CA GLY A 659 1.57 34.34 6.28
C GLY A 659 0.09 34.58 6.64
N ASN A 660 -0.66 33.57 7.10
CA ASN A 660 -2.06 33.69 7.52
C ASN A 660 -2.29 33.23 8.98
N PRO A 661 -2.02 34.09 9.98
CA PRO A 661 -2.11 33.74 11.40
C PRO A 661 -3.55 33.51 11.88
N THR A 662 -4.55 33.99 11.16
CA THR A 662 -5.97 33.77 11.51
C THR A 662 -6.37 32.34 11.18
N ALA A 663 -5.99 31.85 9.99
CA ALA A 663 -6.20 30.45 9.59
C ALA A 663 -5.40 29.50 10.49
N ALA A 664 -4.14 29.82 10.79
CA ALA A 664 -3.31 29.01 11.70
C ALA A 664 -3.94 28.86 13.11
N ALA A 665 -4.48 29.95 13.67
CA ALA A 665 -5.15 29.91 14.97
C ALA A 665 -6.43 29.05 14.95
N GLN A 666 -7.21 29.11 13.87
CA GLN A 666 -8.40 28.30 13.68
C GLN A 666 -8.06 26.80 13.57
N THR A 667 -7.03 26.44 12.80
CA THR A 667 -6.55 25.06 12.66
C THR A 667 -6.09 24.48 14.00
N CYS A 668 -5.49 25.29 14.87
CA CYS A 668 -5.15 24.88 16.24
C CYS A 668 -6.31 24.94 17.24
N SER A 669 -7.54 25.26 16.81
CA SER A 669 -8.72 25.44 17.67
C SER A 669 -8.51 26.47 18.80
N MET A 670 -7.80 27.57 18.49
CA MET A 670 -7.44 28.62 19.45
C MET A 670 -7.90 30.01 19.00
N SER A 671 -8.11 30.91 19.97
CA SER A 671 -8.23 32.35 19.67
C SER A 671 -6.89 32.90 19.16
N ARG A 672 -6.90 33.95 18.32
CA ARG A 672 -5.65 34.58 17.83
C ARG A 672 -4.72 35.00 18.97
N ALA A 673 -5.25 35.58 20.05
CA ALA A 673 -4.45 36.01 21.20
C ALA A 673 -3.80 34.82 21.94
N THR A 674 -4.55 33.74 22.13
CA THR A 674 -4.05 32.49 22.72
C THR A 674 -2.97 31.86 21.84
N PHE A 675 -3.24 31.78 20.54
CA PHE A 675 -2.31 31.23 19.55
C PHE A 675 -0.95 31.95 19.55
N TYR A 676 -0.92 33.29 19.50
CA TYR A 676 0.34 34.03 19.52
C TYR A 676 1.14 33.84 20.82
N ARG A 677 0.46 33.70 21.97
CA ARG A 677 1.13 33.44 23.25
C ARG A 677 1.82 32.08 23.26
N HIS A 678 1.13 31.04 22.79
CA HIS A 678 1.70 29.69 22.71
C HIS A 678 2.75 29.57 21.61
N LEU A 679 2.54 30.20 20.45
CA LEU A 679 3.50 30.23 19.35
C LEU A 679 4.84 30.87 19.77
N ARG A 680 4.79 31.93 20.58
CA ARG A 680 5.99 32.58 21.13
C ARG A 680 6.81 31.64 22.03
N ILE A 681 6.12 30.86 22.86
CA ILE A 681 6.75 29.86 23.73
C ILE A 681 7.37 28.74 22.88
N ALA A 682 6.66 28.26 21.86
CA ALA A 682 7.14 27.24 20.93
C ALA A 682 8.41 27.70 20.19
N LEU A 683 8.44 28.95 19.70
CA LEU A 683 9.62 29.54 19.05
C LEU A 683 10.82 29.62 20.00
N THR A 684 10.59 29.99 21.26
CA THR A 684 11.65 30.07 22.27
C THR A 684 12.22 28.70 22.62
N ARG A 685 11.38 27.64 22.59
CA ARG A 685 11.83 26.26 22.81
C ARG A 685 12.61 25.73 21.61
N LEU A 686 12.15 25.99 20.40
CA LEU A 686 12.88 25.63 19.18
C LEU A 686 14.26 26.31 19.13
N ALA A 687 14.36 27.57 19.58
CA ALA A 687 15.63 28.29 19.70
C ALA A 687 16.62 27.69 20.73
N ARG A 688 16.18 26.78 21.60
CA ARG A 688 17.07 26.05 22.52
C ARG A 688 17.51 24.70 21.96
N ILE A 689 16.83 24.21 20.93
CA ILE A 689 17.07 22.92 20.29
C ILE A 689 18.02 23.11 19.09
N LEU A 690 17.83 24.20 18.35
CA LEU A 690 18.75 24.71 17.34
C LEU A 690 19.99 25.33 18.00
#